data_AF-A0A1G5TVN9-F1
#
_entry.id   AF-A0A1G5TVN9-F1
#
_cell.length_a   1.000
_cell.length_b   1.000
_cell.length_c   1.000
_cell.angle_alpha   90.00
_cell.angle_beta   90.00
_cell.angle_gamma   90.00
#
_symmetry.space_group_name_H-M   'P 1'
#
loop_
_entity.id
_entity.type
_entity.pdbx_description
1 polymer ?
#
loop_
_entity_poly.entity_id
_entity_poly.type
_entity_poly.pdbx_seq_one_letter_code
_entity_poly.pdbx_strand_id
1 'polypeptide(L)'
;MLRQKRPGLNDISLYGGLPRQLGYGMDHTPTYPAEEAANLYAEATAALIDRFDIIDGLKIMTMLGAVESITALNEPPHKVGIAAIEAAQALVLRNPNVGGPLSVGDANAIVEALQIHLDLFLGQTAKPRRGAKEGVLARRVAQTLRVRHTSYPHHARRIHNAIWFQLERVGHTTLGMSLGQAGKLAQAAAYGVAVRLADSPVLGDIGKWMATGSGLFEEAWTGLFEIDMQVLAAVVRDVPRPALDALFDRLSVSPGDLAQANPDHLHLDNPIWRRPFVKFDGRLFCFTPQTLFWAQDEVLAELATSIWQQPAQNLGEARGAALERLLGETLTKMLPHAGVLTSSKWTDPRDGRGYETDAIVLIDGIVLILEAKGVALSAVARRGSNEWFKTFDDIVVQACVQATRLEELLRDGSTSELKLETDQGPVLLDKASIRHIVRIGVSLERVTMASFGLENLLRERIERASALPMPIVTIGDLWLVDELVGSEGRCLHYLLRRAEIEEDSMFVGDELDLIAWYLRSGFVGVDHPTDASESMSLYGLSDLLRFHIKSTPHYDPRHVLPRRTIPFWDRIIADKEDRRPGLWADIIYDMLNVPLLSQKGFLDDIVRMRRKIRRLKKGAADGVLMQRRDQRHPTIFACLVTRGLSDAEKIAVGRSTFSRLCDEHLEERVMVFHLDATIEQVRPTLVYYRGIAWDQDARAEPIEGVEIGSDLYFHRSGEMEP
;
A
#
# COMPACT_ATOMS: atom_id res chain seq x y z
N MET A 1 -23.83 35.15 6.94
CA MET A 1 -23.60 34.23 5.82
C MET A 1 -22.35 34.67 5.08
N LEU A 2 -21.17 34.20 5.52
CA LEU A 2 -19.97 34.24 4.68
C LEU A 2 -20.04 32.97 3.83
N ARG A 3 -20.17 33.10 2.50
CA ARG A 3 -19.94 31.98 1.58
C ARG A 3 -18.47 31.58 1.74
N GLN A 4 -18.20 30.63 2.64
CA GLN A 4 -16.90 30.01 2.75
C GLN A 4 -16.62 29.30 1.43
N LYS A 5 -15.51 29.68 0.79
CA LYS A 5 -15.01 29.05 -0.43
C LYS A 5 -14.84 27.56 -0.13
N ARG A 6 -15.52 26.70 -0.89
CA ARG A 6 -15.29 25.25 -0.82
C ARG A 6 -13.81 24.98 -1.14
N PRO A 7 -13.13 24.09 -0.40
CA PRO A 7 -11.78 23.71 -0.76
C PRO A 7 -11.79 23.12 -2.17
N GLY A 8 -11.12 23.78 -3.11
CA GLY A 8 -11.00 23.28 -4.49
C GLY A 8 -9.78 22.38 -4.65
N LEU A 9 -9.64 21.75 -5.81
CA LEU A 9 -8.42 21.03 -6.22
C LEU A 9 -7.14 21.85 -5.95
N ASN A 10 -7.21 23.18 -6.08
CA ASN A 10 -6.11 24.10 -5.83
C ASN A 10 -5.69 24.25 -4.35
N ASP A 11 -6.56 23.85 -3.41
CA ASP A 11 -6.26 23.80 -1.97
C ASP A 11 -5.63 22.44 -1.57
N ILE A 12 -5.63 21.48 -2.50
CA ILE A 12 -4.97 20.17 -2.42
C ILE A 12 -3.65 20.19 -3.22
N SER A 13 -3.58 20.95 -4.32
CA SER A 13 -2.48 20.93 -5.30
C SER A 13 -1.29 21.86 -5.01
N LEU A 14 -1.24 22.52 -3.86
CA LEU A 14 -0.02 23.22 -3.41
C LEU A 14 0.67 22.43 -2.30
N TYR A 15 1.52 21.50 -2.73
CA TYR A 15 2.69 21.04 -1.97
C TYR A 15 2.45 20.48 -0.57
N GLY A 16 1.39 19.69 -0.33
CA GLY A 16 1.27 18.89 0.92
C GLY A 16 1.42 19.67 2.25
N GLY A 17 1.33 21.00 2.24
CA GLY A 17 1.68 21.84 3.40
C GLY A 17 3.18 21.98 3.72
N LEU A 18 4.10 21.42 2.92
CA LEU A 18 5.55 21.58 3.09
C LEU A 18 6.10 22.70 2.20
N PRO A 19 7.00 23.56 2.71
CA PRO A 19 7.79 24.48 1.88
C PRO A 19 8.43 23.75 0.70
N ARG A 20 8.53 24.43 -0.44
CA ARG A 20 9.10 23.93 -1.71
C ARG A 20 10.51 23.32 -1.60
N GLN A 21 11.22 23.60 -0.51
CA GLN A 21 12.55 23.07 -0.19
C GLN A 21 12.54 21.71 0.53
N LEU A 22 11.38 21.24 0.99
CA LEU A 22 11.21 19.99 1.76
C LEU A 22 10.47 18.88 0.99
N GLY A 23 9.90 19.20 -0.17
CA GLY A 23 9.30 18.19 -1.06
C GLY A 23 10.38 17.37 -1.77
N TYR A 24 10.14 16.08 -1.99
CA TYR A 24 11.02 15.21 -2.77
C TYR A 24 11.19 15.69 -4.23
N GLY A 25 12.18 16.56 -4.43
CA GLY A 25 13.10 16.64 -5.58
C GLY A 25 12.57 16.35 -6.99
N MET A 26 11.59 17.12 -7.47
CA MET A 26 11.21 17.13 -8.90
C MET A 26 11.41 18.50 -9.58
N ASP A 27 11.60 19.57 -8.81
CA ASP A 27 11.53 20.93 -9.35
C ASP A 27 12.87 21.44 -9.94
N HIS A 28 13.91 20.60 -10.02
CA HIS A 28 15.27 21.06 -10.40
C HIS A 28 15.95 20.31 -11.53
N THR A 29 15.36 19.28 -12.13
CA THR A 29 16.00 18.61 -13.28
C THR A 29 15.95 19.56 -14.49
N PRO A 30 17.09 20.02 -15.03
CA PRO A 30 17.08 20.87 -16.20
C PRO A 30 16.44 20.12 -17.38
N THR A 31 15.54 20.78 -18.11
CA THR A 31 14.88 20.17 -19.26
C THR A 31 15.73 20.31 -20.52
N TYR A 32 16.53 19.29 -20.83
CA TYR A 32 17.26 19.18 -22.10
C TYR A 32 16.39 18.52 -23.18
N PRO A 33 16.46 18.89 -24.47
CA PRO A 33 15.97 18.07 -25.59
C PRO A 33 16.36 16.59 -25.45
N ALA A 34 15.55 15.65 -25.96
CA ALA A 34 15.77 14.21 -25.72
C ALA A 34 17.14 13.70 -26.22
N GLU A 35 17.59 14.18 -27.38
CA GLU A 35 18.89 13.83 -27.96
C GLU A 35 20.04 14.42 -27.14
N GLU A 36 19.92 15.68 -26.69
CA GLU A 36 20.91 16.33 -25.82
C GLU A 36 20.99 15.64 -24.45
N ALA A 37 19.86 15.26 -23.86
CA ALA A 37 19.82 14.49 -22.63
C ALA A 37 20.52 13.12 -22.76
N ALA A 38 20.31 12.42 -23.87
CA ALA A 38 20.95 11.14 -24.15
C ALA A 38 22.47 11.28 -24.33
N ASN A 39 22.93 12.32 -25.03
CA ASN A 39 24.35 12.61 -25.19
C ASN A 39 25.02 12.95 -23.86
N LEU A 40 24.40 13.85 -23.07
CA LEU A 40 24.89 14.20 -21.73
C LEU A 40 24.92 12.98 -20.81
N TYR A 41 23.93 12.09 -20.89
CA TYR A 41 23.93 10.85 -20.11
C TYR A 41 25.07 9.91 -20.52
N ALA A 42 25.33 9.75 -21.82
CA ALA A 42 26.43 8.94 -22.33
C ALA A 42 27.80 9.52 -21.91
N GLU A 43 27.98 10.84 -22.01
CA GLU A 43 29.19 11.54 -21.55
C GLU A 43 29.40 11.39 -20.04
N ALA A 44 28.34 11.56 -19.23
CA ALA A 44 28.41 11.36 -17.79
C ALA A 44 28.75 9.90 -17.42
N THR A 45 28.19 8.94 -18.14
CA THR A 45 28.49 7.51 -17.97
C THR A 45 29.95 7.20 -18.29
N ALA A 46 30.47 7.71 -19.42
CA ALA A 46 31.86 7.53 -19.80
C ALA A 46 32.81 8.15 -18.78
N ALA A 47 32.51 9.37 -18.31
CA ALA A 47 33.32 10.05 -17.30
C ALA A 47 33.36 9.30 -15.95
N LEU A 48 32.27 8.62 -15.56
CA LEU A 48 32.26 7.74 -14.39
C LEU A 48 33.15 6.52 -14.61
N ILE A 49 33.03 5.86 -15.76
CA ILE A 49 33.83 4.68 -16.11
C ILE A 49 35.33 5.03 -16.11
N ASP A 50 35.73 6.11 -16.80
CA ASP A 50 37.12 6.56 -16.87
C ASP A 50 37.73 6.82 -15.48
N ARG A 51 36.92 7.34 -14.54
CA ARG A 51 37.33 7.54 -13.14
C ARG A 51 37.46 6.22 -12.39
N PHE A 52 36.53 5.29 -12.60
CA PHE A 52 36.57 3.97 -11.97
C PHE A 52 37.73 3.10 -12.47
N ASP A 53 38.24 3.36 -13.68
CA ASP A 53 39.37 2.61 -14.26
C ASP A 53 40.71 2.86 -13.54
N ILE A 54 40.86 4.03 -12.92
CA ILE A 54 42.14 4.50 -12.34
C ILE A 54 42.20 4.42 -10.82
N ILE A 55 41.10 4.11 -10.14
CA ILE A 55 41.00 4.03 -8.67
C ILE A 55 40.74 2.58 -8.25
N ASP A 56 41.22 2.19 -7.07
CA ASP A 56 40.89 0.91 -6.45
C ASP A 56 39.36 0.73 -6.30
N GLY A 57 38.82 -0.24 -7.02
CA GLY A 57 37.39 -0.52 -7.05
C GLY A 57 36.81 -0.88 -5.68
N LEU A 58 37.55 -1.58 -4.80
CA LEU A 58 37.05 -1.88 -3.46
C LEU A 58 36.88 -0.62 -2.62
N LYS A 59 37.79 0.35 -2.76
CA LYS A 59 37.68 1.64 -2.04
C LYS A 59 36.48 2.43 -2.51
N ILE A 60 36.21 2.42 -3.82
CA ILE A 60 35.00 3.03 -4.39
C ILE A 60 33.76 2.31 -3.82
N MET A 61 33.72 0.98 -3.84
CA MET A 61 32.59 0.19 -3.32
C MET A 61 32.32 0.46 -1.83
N THR A 62 33.37 0.53 -1.01
CA THR A 62 33.29 0.91 0.41
C THR A 62 32.71 2.31 0.60
N MET A 63 33.21 3.29 -0.17
CA MET A 63 32.69 4.65 -0.13
C MET A 63 31.21 4.69 -0.54
N LEU A 64 30.83 4.02 -1.62
CA LEU A 64 29.45 3.95 -2.10
C LEU A 64 28.51 3.30 -1.07
N GLY A 65 28.91 2.19 -0.45
CA GLY A 65 28.12 1.52 0.60
C GLY A 65 27.99 2.37 1.88
N ALA A 66 29.02 3.14 2.21
CA ALA A 66 28.95 4.10 3.31
C ALA A 66 28.02 5.28 2.98
N VAL A 67 28.10 5.84 1.77
CA VAL A 67 27.20 6.90 1.29
C VAL A 67 25.75 6.43 1.34
N GLU A 68 25.44 5.22 0.87
CA GLU A 68 24.11 4.62 0.98
C GLU A 68 23.62 4.63 2.44
N SER A 69 24.45 4.13 3.36
CA SER A 69 24.11 4.05 4.78
C SER A 69 23.93 5.43 5.42
N ILE A 70 24.75 6.42 5.05
CA ILE A 70 24.65 7.80 5.53
C ILE A 70 23.40 8.50 4.96
N THR A 71 23.10 8.30 3.67
CA THR A 71 21.92 8.89 3.02
C THR A 71 20.61 8.37 3.63
N ALA A 72 20.59 7.12 4.10
CA ALA A 72 19.45 6.56 4.82
C ALA A 72 19.20 7.17 6.21
N LEU A 73 20.17 7.90 6.78
CA LEU A 73 20.14 8.39 8.16
C LEU A 73 20.01 9.93 8.30
N ASN A 74 20.27 10.72 7.26
CA ASN A 74 20.33 12.19 7.34
C ASN A 74 19.15 12.94 6.69
N GLU A 75 18.80 14.11 7.23
CA GLU A 75 17.85 15.08 6.65
C GLU A 75 18.51 16.39 6.19
N PRO A 76 18.12 16.97 5.03
CA PRO A 76 17.35 16.31 3.97
C PRO A 76 18.16 15.15 3.37
N PRO A 77 17.51 14.16 2.70
CA PRO A 77 18.26 13.11 2.02
C PRO A 77 19.33 13.75 1.13
N HIS A 78 20.59 13.38 1.34
CA HIS A 78 21.70 13.90 0.55
C HIS A 78 21.56 13.51 -0.92
N LYS A 79 22.33 14.23 -1.74
CA LYS A 79 22.25 14.37 -3.18
C LYS A 79 22.19 13.09 -4.03
N VAL A 80 22.27 11.84 -3.56
CA VAL A 80 22.39 10.67 -4.46
C VAL A 80 21.39 9.57 -4.09
N GLY A 81 20.54 9.17 -5.04
CA GLY A 81 19.57 8.09 -4.84
C GLY A 81 20.22 6.70 -4.78
N ILE A 82 19.64 5.78 -4.00
CA ILE A 82 20.13 4.40 -3.82
C ILE A 82 20.33 3.69 -5.18
N ALA A 83 19.37 3.80 -6.10
CA ALA A 83 19.49 3.26 -7.45
C ALA A 83 20.75 3.73 -8.21
N ALA A 84 21.19 4.98 -8.00
CA ALA A 84 22.42 5.50 -8.60
C ALA A 84 23.67 4.85 -7.98
N ILE A 85 23.65 4.65 -6.66
CA ILE A 85 24.74 4.00 -5.93
C ILE A 85 24.90 2.56 -6.42
N GLU A 86 23.81 1.81 -6.50
CA GLU A 86 23.79 0.45 -7.04
C GLU A 86 24.27 0.38 -8.48
N ALA A 87 23.80 1.29 -9.34
CA ALA A 87 24.27 1.37 -10.73
C ALA A 87 25.78 1.64 -10.80
N ALA A 88 26.30 2.53 -9.96
CA ALA A 88 27.74 2.77 -9.83
C ALA A 88 28.52 1.55 -9.38
N GLN A 89 28.02 0.82 -8.38
CA GLN A 89 28.68 -0.40 -7.93
C GLN A 89 28.79 -1.42 -9.07
N ALA A 90 27.74 -1.57 -9.87
CA ALA A 90 27.77 -2.41 -11.04
C ALA A 90 28.75 -1.90 -12.12
N LEU A 91 28.85 -0.57 -12.32
CA LEU A 91 29.84 0.04 -13.20
C LEU A 91 31.28 -0.26 -12.74
N VAL A 92 31.57 -0.14 -11.44
CA VAL A 92 32.88 -0.47 -10.86
C VAL A 92 33.24 -1.94 -11.14
N LEU A 93 32.27 -2.85 -10.97
CA LEU A 93 32.46 -4.29 -11.20
C LEU A 93 32.62 -4.68 -12.69
N ARG A 94 32.47 -3.73 -13.63
CA ARG A 94 32.81 -3.97 -15.05
C ARG A 94 34.32 -4.07 -15.26
N ASN A 95 35.10 -3.50 -14.36
CA ASN A 95 36.54 -3.39 -14.48
C ASN A 95 37.26 -4.45 -13.64
N PRO A 96 38.31 -5.07 -14.17
CA PRO A 96 39.12 -6.04 -13.42
C PRO A 96 40.14 -5.37 -12.47
N ASN A 97 40.23 -4.03 -12.47
CA ASN A 97 41.41 -3.30 -12.03
C ASN A 97 41.56 -3.16 -10.50
N VAL A 98 42.82 -3.24 -10.08
CA VAL A 98 43.37 -2.82 -8.79
C VAL A 98 44.00 -1.43 -9.01
N GLY A 99 43.18 -0.39 -8.99
CA GLY A 99 43.61 0.99 -9.29
C GLY A 99 44.36 1.69 -8.14
N GLY A 100 44.58 3.00 -8.30
CA GLY A 100 45.30 3.85 -7.34
C GLY A 100 44.48 4.22 -6.09
N PRO A 101 45.07 5.02 -5.16
CA PRO A 101 44.38 5.43 -3.94
C PRO A 101 43.15 6.30 -4.24
N LEU A 102 42.08 6.16 -3.45
CA LEU A 102 40.91 7.04 -3.50
C LEU A 102 41.19 8.30 -2.66
N SER A 103 41.24 9.48 -3.31
CA SER A 103 41.31 10.76 -2.61
C SER A 103 39.91 11.30 -2.26
N VAL A 104 39.84 12.27 -1.32
CA VAL A 104 38.57 12.96 -1.01
C VAL A 104 38.04 13.71 -2.24
N GLY A 105 38.92 14.28 -3.04
CA GLY A 105 38.54 14.97 -4.28
C GLY A 105 37.87 14.03 -5.27
N ASP A 106 38.40 12.83 -5.42
CA ASP A 106 37.80 11.79 -6.27
C ASP A 106 36.44 11.35 -5.73
N ALA A 107 36.35 11.07 -4.42
CA ALA A 107 35.11 10.65 -3.78
C ALA A 107 33.99 11.69 -3.95
N ASN A 108 34.27 12.98 -3.66
CA ASN A 108 33.29 14.04 -3.81
C ASN A 108 32.85 14.23 -5.27
N ALA A 109 33.78 14.12 -6.22
CA ALA A 109 33.48 14.24 -7.63
C ALA A 109 32.67 13.04 -8.17
N ILE A 110 32.90 11.82 -7.67
CA ILE A 110 32.07 10.65 -7.98
C ILE A 110 30.64 10.87 -7.46
N VAL A 111 30.47 11.28 -6.21
CA VAL A 111 29.15 11.52 -5.60
C VAL A 111 28.37 12.60 -6.37
N GLU A 112 29.02 13.68 -6.76
CA GLU A 112 28.41 14.73 -7.58
C GLU A 112 28.01 14.20 -8.97
N ALA A 113 28.90 13.45 -9.63
CA ALA A 113 28.61 12.85 -10.94
C ALA A 113 27.45 11.86 -10.89
N LEU A 114 27.28 11.10 -9.79
CA LEU A 114 26.20 10.13 -9.67
C LEU A 114 24.81 10.75 -9.60
N GLN A 115 24.67 11.89 -8.92
CA GLN A 115 23.39 12.57 -8.92
C GLN A 115 23.04 13.10 -10.30
N ILE A 116 24.00 13.73 -10.97
CA ILE A 116 23.83 14.23 -12.34
C ILE A 116 23.47 13.07 -13.27
N HIS A 117 24.13 11.92 -13.13
CA HIS A 117 23.85 10.72 -13.90
C HIS A 117 22.41 10.23 -13.72
N LEU A 118 21.92 10.15 -12.48
CA LEU A 118 20.55 9.72 -12.16
C LEU A 118 19.52 10.75 -12.65
N ASP A 119 19.79 12.04 -12.47
CA ASP A 119 18.94 13.13 -12.97
C ASP A 119 18.82 13.13 -14.50
N LEU A 120 19.94 12.93 -15.21
CA LEU A 120 19.95 12.76 -16.66
C LEU A 120 19.20 11.49 -17.08
N PHE A 121 19.36 10.39 -16.34
CA PHE A 121 18.62 9.14 -16.57
C PHE A 121 17.11 9.31 -16.42
N LEU A 122 16.67 10.01 -15.38
CA LEU A 122 15.27 10.35 -15.17
C LEU A 122 14.76 11.30 -16.25
N GLY A 123 15.55 12.32 -16.62
CA GLY A 123 15.20 13.28 -17.67
C GLY A 123 14.99 12.64 -19.04
N GLN A 124 15.79 11.64 -19.41
CA GLN A 124 15.62 10.92 -20.68
C GLN A 124 14.44 9.92 -20.67
N THR A 125 14.13 9.33 -19.50
CA THR A 125 13.09 8.29 -19.38
C THR A 125 11.70 8.82 -19.05
N ALA A 126 11.59 9.99 -18.41
CA ALA A 126 10.32 10.58 -17.98
C ALA A 126 9.58 11.36 -19.08
N LYS A 127 10.15 11.56 -20.26
CA LYS A 127 9.51 12.34 -21.32
C LYS A 127 8.41 11.55 -22.02
N PRO A 128 7.17 12.07 -22.08
CA PRO A 128 6.15 11.49 -22.94
C PRO A 128 6.63 11.59 -24.39
N ARG A 129 6.94 10.44 -25.00
CA ARG A 129 7.10 10.36 -26.46
C ARG A 129 5.70 10.51 -27.09
N ARG A 130 5.62 10.89 -28.37
CA ARG A 130 4.32 11.05 -29.06
C ARG A 130 3.51 9.74 -28.99
N GLY A 131 2.45 9.71 -28.18
CA GLY A 131 1.52 8.59 -28.08
C GLY A 131 1.14 8.23 -26.63
N ALA A 132 -0.10 7.78 -26.42
CA ALA A 132 -0.61 7.44 -25.09
C ALA A 132 0.15 6.26 -24.45
N LYS A 133 0.54 5.27 -25.24
CA LYS A 133 1.31 4.09 -24.78
C LYS A 133 2.67 4.51 -24.24
N GLU A 134 3.38 5.33 -24.97
CA GLU A 134 4.71 5.78 -24.60
C GLU A 134 4.69 6.69 -23.36
N GLY A 135 3.62 7.49 -23.21
CA GLY A 135 3.38 8.26 -21.98
C GLY A 135 3.23 7.38 -20.74
N VAL A 136 2.45 6.28 -20.83
CA VAL A 136 2.28 5.30 -19.74
C VAL A 136 3.62 4.65 -19.38
N LEU A 137 4.37 4.19 -20.38
CA LEU A 137 5.65 3.51 -20.17
C LEU A 137 6.70 4.43 -19.54
N ALA A 138 6.78 5.69 -19.97
CA ALA A 138 7.70 6.68 -19.39
C ALA A 138 7.42 6.94 -17.90
N ARG A 139 6.14 7.13 -17.53
CA ARG A 139 5.76 7.29 -16.12
C ARG A 139 6.07 6.03 -15.31
N ARG A 140 5.84 4.83 -15.87
CA ARG A 140 6.13 3.56 -15.20
C ARG A 140 7.61 3.42 -14.86
N VAL A 141 8.50 3.82 -15.76
CA VAL A 141 9.95 3.84 -15.51
C VAL A 141 10.28 4.78 -14.35
N ALA A 142 9.76 6.01 -14.38
CA ALA A 142 9.98 6.98 -13.32
C ALA A 142 9.51 6.47 -11.94
N GLN A 143 8.38 5.77 -11.88
CA GLN A 143 7.91 5.16 -10.64
C GLN A 143 8.75 3.98 -10.19
N THR A 144 9.21 3.13 -11.12
CA THR A 144 10.03 1.95 -10.76
C THR A 144 11.28 2.39 -10.01
N LEU A 145 11.91 3.48 -10.44
CA LEU A 145 13.09 4.06 -9.78
C LEU A 145 12.79 4.66 -8.40
N ARG A 146 11.56 5.11 -8.17
CA ARG A 146 11.16 5.78 -6.93
C ARG A 146 10.59 4.83 -5.89
N VAL A 147 9.76 3.88 -6.32
CA VAL A 147 8.98 2.97 -5.47
C VAL A 147 9.81 1.75 -5.07
N ARG A 148 10.89 1.41 -5.79
CA ARG A 148 11.72 0.26 -5.42
C ARG A 148 12.25 0.32 -3.99
N HIS A 149 12.40 1.53 -3.46
CA HIS A 149 12.92 1.79 -2.13
C HIS A 149 11.83 2.18 -1.12
N THR A 150 10.54 2.10 -1.47
CA THR A 150 9.42 2.39 -0.55
C THR A 150 8.85 1.14 0.12
N SER A 151 9.49 -0.03 -0.02
CA SER A 151 9.10 -1.22 0.71
C SER A 151 9.57 -1.10 2.16
N TYR A 152 8.62 -1.09 3.10
CA TYR A 152 8.95 -1.06 4.52
C TYR A 152 9.71 -2.35 4.87
N PRO A 153 10.91 -2.30 5.46
CA PRO A 153 11.75 -3.48 5.65
C PRO A 153 11.04 -4.62 6.40
N HIS A 154 10.17 -4.27 7.35
CA HIS A 154 9.37 -5.24 8.10
C HIS A 154 8.25 -5.88 7.26
N HIS A 155 7.63 -5.14 6.34
CA HIS A 155 6.67 -5.68 5.37
C HIS A 155 7.36 -6.61 4.37
N ALA A 156 8.47 -6.17 3.77
CA ALA A 156 9.27 -7.00 2.86
C ALA A 156 9.69 -8.31 3.55
N ARG A 157 10.21 -8.23 4.79
CA ARG A 157 10.57 -9.41 5.57
C ARG A 157 9.40 -10.36 5.79
N ARG A 158 8.19 -9.85 6.07
CA ARG A 158 6.99 -10.69 6.26
C ARG A 158 6.60 -11.40 4.95
N ILE A 159 6.63 -10.69 3.82
CA ILE A 159 6.38 -11.27 2.48
C ILE A 159 7.41 -12.38 2.19
N HIS A 160 8.69 -12.09 2.33
CA HIS A 160 9.75 -13.04 2.00
C HIS A 160 9.73 -14.27 2.90
N ASN A 161 9.47 -14.10 4.21
CA ASN A 161 9.27 -15.24 5.11
C ASN A 161 8.11 -16.13 4.66
N ALA A 162 7.04 -15.54 4.13
CA ALA A 162 5.90 -16.30 3.62
C ALA A 162 6.24 -17.07 2.34
N ILE A 163 7.00 -16.47 1.43
CA ILE A 163 7.50 -17.12 0.21
C ILE A 163 8.47 -18.24 0.58
N TRP A 164 9.42 -18.00 1.47
CA TRP A 164 10.38 -19.02 1.91
C TRP A 164 9.72 -20.23 2.54
N PHE A 165 8.65 -20.02 3.31
CA PHE A 165 7.87 -21.11 3.87
C PHE A 165 7.35 -22.07 2.78
N GLN A 166 6.89 -21.53 1.65
CA GLN A 166 6.47 -22.35 0.49
C GLN A 166 7.64 -23.11 -0.16
N LEU A 167 8.88 -22.64 0.04
CA LEU A 167 10.09 -23.17 -0.59
C LEU A 167 10.93 -24.07 0.34
N GLU A 168 10.48 -24.35 1.57
CA GLU A 168 11.27 -25.11 2.57
C GLU A 168 11.58 -26.56 2.18
N ARG A 169 10.82 -27.13 1.25
CA ARG A 169 11.02 -28.51 0.75
C ARG A 169 11.76 -28.57 -0.58
N VAL A 170 12.08 -27.42 -1.17
CA VAL A 170 12.67 -27.31 -2.50
C VAL A 170 14.17 -27.12 -2.39
N GLY A 171 14.97 -27.81 -3.22
CA GLY A 171 16.40 -27.50 -3.37
C GLY A 171 17.38 -28.34 -2.55
N HIS A 172 16.91 -29.15 -1.58
CA HIS A 172 17.79 -29.96 -0.70
C HIS A 172 18.82 -30.80 -1.47
N THR A 173 18.39 -31.47 -2.55
CA THR A 173 19.27 -32.33 -3.35
C THR A 173 20.31 -31.56 -4.16
N THR A 174 20.00 -30.33 -4.58
CA THR A 174 20.85 -29.54 -5.49
C THR A 174 21.74 -28.56 -4.72
N LEU A 175 21.17 -27.86 -3.75
CA LEU A 175 21.87 -26.84 -2.96
C LEU A 175 22.46 -27.38 -1.66
N GLY A 176 22.12 -28.61 -1.25
CA GLY A 176 22.46 -29.13 0.09
C GLY A 176 21.68 -28.45 1.23
N MET A 177 20.66 -27.65 0.89
CA MET A 177 19.75 -26.94 1.79
C MET A 177 18.46 -26.57 1.04
N SER A 178 17.43 -26.12 1.72
CA SER A 178 16.23 -25.62 1.05
C SER A 178 16.48 -24.27 0.36
N LEU A 179 15.72 -23.97 -0.69
CA LEU A 179 15.76 -22.67 -1.37
C LEU A 179 15.33 -21.54 -0.41
N GLY A 180 14.39 -21.82 0.50
CA GLY A 180 14.03 -20.93 1.60
C GLY A 180 15.18 -20.67 2.58
N GLN A 181 15.92 -21.72 2.96
CA GLN A 181 17.12 -21.61 3.80
C GLN A 181 18.22 -20.81 3.12
N ALA A 182 18.47 -21.05 1.82
CA ALA A 182 19.45 -20.31 1.03
C ALA A 182 19.16 -18.80 0.98
N GLY A 183 17.89 -18.42 0.75
CA GLY A 183 17.46 -17.02 0.78
C GLY A 183 17.64 -16.37 2.17
N LYS A 184 17.26 -17.07 3.24
CA LYS A 184 17.45 -16.62 4.63
C LYS A 184 18.93 -16.38 4.96
N LEU A 185 19.81 -17.27 4.51
CA LEU A 185 21.25 -17.18 4.72
C LEU A 185 21.85 -15.97 4.01
N ALA A 186 21.47 -15.72 2.76
CA ALA A 186 21.89 -14.53 2.02
C ALA A 186 21.45 -13.25 2.75
N GLN A 187 20.19 -13.18 3.20
CA GLN A 187 19.71 -12.03 3.97
C GLN A 187 20.46 -11.88 5.31
N ALA A 188 20.70 -12.97 6.03
CA ALA A 188 21.41 -12.95 7.31
C ALA A 188 22.85 -12.44 7.17
N ALA A 189 23.56 -12.83 6.11
CA ALA A 189 24.92 -12.35 5.83
C ALA A 189 24.95 -10.83 5.62
N ALA A 190 24.04 -10.28 4.81
CA ALA A 190 23.92 -8.84 4.62
C ALA A 190 23.46 -8.10 5.88
N TYR A 191 22.53 -8.67 6.64
CA TYR A 191 22.11 -8.08 7.92
C TYR A 191 23.27 -8.01 8.91
N GLY A 192 24.12 -9.02 8.97
CA GLY A 192 25.33 -9.01 9.80
C GLY A 192 26.32 -7.89 9.41
N VAL A 193 26.40 -7.54 8.12
CA VAL A 193 27.15 -6.36 7.67
C VAL A 193 26.45 -5.06 8.10
N ALA A 194 25.14 -4.93 7.88
CA ALA A 194 24.38 -3.74 8.26
C ALA A 194 24.49 -3.44 9.78
N VAL A 195 24.38 -4.46 10.63
CA VAL A 195 24.53 -4.31 12.09
C VAL A 195 25.95 -3.86 12.45
N ARG A 196 26.99 -4.48 11.88
CA ARG A 196 28.38 -4.06 12.12
C ARG A 196 28.65 -2.63 11.68
N LEU A 197 28.07 -2.19 10.57
CA LEU A 197 28.19 -0.80 10.11
C LEU A 197 27.49 0.17 11.06
N ALA A 198 26.29 -0.18 11.54
CA ALA A 198 25.53 0.64 12.48
C ALA A 198 26.22 0.79 13.84
N ASP A 199 26.90 -0.27 14.32
CA ASP A 199 27.62 -0.29 15.60
C ASP A 199 29.04 0.31 15.49
N SER A 200 29.47 0.71 14.29
CA SER A 200 30.82 1.21 14.01
C SER A 200 30.87 2.73 13.83
N PRO A 201 31.93 3.42 14.27
CA PRO A 201 32.11 4.84 13.98
C PRO A 201 32.42 5.13 12.50
N VAL A 202 32.72 4.11 11.69
CA VAL A 202 33.22 4.27 10.31
C VAL A 202 32.30 5.06 9.41
N LEU A 203 30.97 4.95 9.54
CA LEU A 203 30.05 5.79 8.75
C LEU A 203 30.25 7.28 9.07
N GLY A 204 30.42 7.61 10.35
CA GLY A 204 30.72 8.97 10.79
C GLY A 204 32.11 9.44 10.38
N ASP A 205 33.10 8.54 10.39
CA ASP A 205 34.48 8.87 10.01
C ASP A 205 34.64 9.06 8.50
N ILE A 206 33.99 8.24 7.67
CA ILE A 206 33.90 8.45 6.21
C ILE A 206 33.18 9.77 5.92
N GLY A 207 32.06 10.04 6.60
CA GLY A 207 31.33 11.30 6.46
C GLY A 207 32.19 12.52 6.81
N LYS A 208 32.96 12.46 7.89
CA LYS A 208 33.93 13.52 8.26
C LYS A 208 35.05 13.64 7.23
N TRP A 209 35.63 12.53 6.79
CA TRP A 209 36.71 12.50 5.80
C TRP A 209 36.27 13.18 4.49
N MET A 210 35.06 12.89 4.00
CA MET A 210 34.48 13.57 2.83
C MET A 210 34.26 15.07 3.06
N ALA A 211 33.89 15.47 4.27
CA ALA A 211 33.59 16.87 4.61
C ALA A 211 34.84 17.73 4.87
N THR A 212 35.89 17.18 5.49
CA THR A 212 37.07 17.95 5.91
C THR A 212 38.19 17.94 4.87
N GLY A 213 38.22 16.98 3.95
CA GLY A 213 39.29 16.88 2.95
C GLY A 213 40.65 16.46 3.53
N SER A 214 40.71 16.06 4.80
CA SER A 214 41.95 15.77 5.52
C SER A 214 42.10 14.28 5.82
N GLY A 215 43.22 13.67 5.39
CA GLY A 215 43.55 12.28 5.68
C GLY A 215 43.49 11.35 4.47
N LEU A 216 43.97 10.12 4.64
CA LEU A 216 43.93 9.05 3.64
C LEU A 216 42.74 8.13 3.91
N PHE A 217 42.25 7.46 2.85
CA PHE A 217 41.30 6.37 3.00
C PHE A 217 41.91 5.25 3.86
N GLU A 218 41.18 4.81 4.89
CA GLU A 218 41.66 3.75 5.79
C GLU A 218 41.21 2.37 5.30
N GLU A 219 42.15 1.45 5.10
CA GLU A 219 41.87 0.06 4.67
C GLU A 219 40.93 -0.69 5.63
N ALA A 220 40.92 -0.31 6.92
CA ALA A 220 40.04 -0.90 7.91
C ALA A 220 38.56 -0.70 7.59
N TRP A 221 38.19 0.35 6.86
CA TRP A 221 36.81 0.62 6.46
C TRP A 221 36.26 -0.47 5.55
N THR A 222 37.07 -0.96 4.61
CA THR A 222 36.70 -2.05 3.69
C THR A 222 36.38 -3.34 4.44
N GLY A 223 37.11 -3.62 5.53
CA GLY A 223 36.92 -4.83 6.34
C GLY A 223 35.55 -4.95 7.03
N LEU A 224 34.82 -3.84 7.24
CA LEU A 224 33.48 -3.89 7.83
C LEU A 224 32.43 -4.46 6.90
N PHE A 225 32.66 -4.41 5.59
CA PHE A 225 31.78 -4.97 4.58
C PHE A 225 32.06 -6.44 4.30
N GLU A 226 33.16 -6.99 4.84
CA GLU A 226 33.55 -8.40 4.63
C GLU A 226 32.67 -9.35 5.43
N ILE A 227 32.14 -10.37 4.78
CA ILE A 227 31.40 -11.46 5.41
C ILE A 227 32.39 -12.51 5.92
N ASP A 228 32.40 -12.72 7.23
CA ASP A 228 33.17 -13.79 7.84
C ASP A 228 32.43 -15.13 7.65
N MET A 229 32.91 -15.92 6.70
CA MET A 229 32.35 -17.24 6.38
C MET A 229 32.54 -18.27 7.52
N GLN A 230 33.52 -18.09 8.42
CA GLN A 230 33.67 -18.95 9.59
C GLN A 230 32.58 -18.65 10.61
N VAL A 231 32.32 -17.36 10.87
CA VAL A 231 31.22 -16.93 11.74
C VAL A 231 29.89 -17.39 11.17
N LEU A 232 29.66 -17.20 9.86
CA LEU A 232 28.42 -17.64 9.23
C LEU A 232 28.22 -19.16 9.36
N ALA A 233 29.25 -19.95 9.05
CA ALA A 233 29.19 -21.41 9.19
C ALA A 233 28.97 -21.87 10.65
N ALA A 234 29.51 -21.16 11.64
CA ALA A 234 29.30 -21.46 13.05
C ALA A 234 27.85 -21.20 13.50
N VAL A 235 27.18 -20.19 12.91
CA VAL A 235 25.78 -19.86 13.20
C VAL A 235 24.83 -20.87 12.57
N VAL A 236 25.15 -21.40 11.38
CA VAL A 236 24.25 -22.31 10.63
C VAL A 236 24.70 -23.76 10.66
N ARG A 237 24.69 -24.33 11.86
CA ARG A 237 25.19 -25.69 12.18
C ARG A 237 24.63 -26.83 11.31
N ASP A 238 23.45 -26.65 10.74
CA ASP A 238 22.76 -27.69 9.97
C ASP A 238 23.07 -27.62 8.46
N VAL A 239 23.90 -26.66 8.02
CA VAL A 239 24.23 -26.44 6.61
C VAL A 239 25.69 -26.81 6.35
N PRO A 240 25.98 -27.79 5.46
CA PRO A 240 27.34 -28.18 5.14
C PRO A 240 28.16 -27.02 4.56
N ARG A 241 29.44 -26.91 4.93
CA ARG A 241 30.33 -25.86 4.40
C ARG A 241 30.38 -25.80 2.86
N PRO A 242 30.47 -26.93 2.11
CA PRO A 242 30.44 -26.88 0.65
C PRO A 242 29.15 -26.28 0.08
N ALA A 243 28.02 -26.47 0.76
CA ALA A 243 26.74 -25.88 0.35
C ALA A 243 26.72 -24.36 0.57
N LEU A 244 27.33 -23.87 1.66
CA LEU A 244 27.53 -22.44 1.89
C LEU A 244 28.45 -21.82 0.84
N ASP A 245 29.58 -22.46 0.54
CA ASP A 245 30.53 -21.94 -0.45
C ASP A 245 29.86 -21.88 -1.84
N ALA A 246 29.12 -22.92 -2.25
CA ALA A 246 28.37 -22.93 -3.50
C ALA A 246 27.28 -21.85 -3.56
N LEU A 247 26.58 -21.59 -2.44
CA LEU A 247 25.58 -20.53 -2.33
C LEU A 247 26.20 -19.15 -2.59
N PHE A 248 27.28 -18.81 -1.90
CA PHE A 248 27.88 -17.49 -2.06
C PHE A 248 28.67 -17.36 -3.36
N ASP A 249 29.25 -18.43 -3.89
CA ASP A 249 29.82 -18.42 -5.24
C ASP A 249 28.77 -18.08 -6.30
N ARG A 250 27.54 -18.62 -6.15
CA ARG A 250 26.44 -18.33 -7.05
C ARG A 250 25.96 -16.88 -6.96
N LEU A 251 25.92 -16.33 -5.74
CA LEU A 251 25.39 -14.99 -5.44
C LEU A 251 26.44 -13.88 -5.43
N SER A 252 27.71 -14.18 -5.75
CA SER A 252 28.78 -13.19 -5.77
C SER A 252 29.16 -12.80 -7.18
N VAL A 253 29.59 -11.56 -7.39
CA VAL A 253 30.20 -11.03 -8.62
C VAL A 253 31.67 -10.73 -8.33
N SER A 254 32.57 -11.04 -9.26
CA SER A 254 33.99 -10.64 -9.18
C SER A 254 34.26 -9.41 -10.05
N PRO A 255 35.28 -8.58 -9.74
CA PRO A 255 35.69 -7.50 -10.63
C PRO A 255 35.98 -8.02 -12.05
N GLY A 256 35.38 -7.37 -13.05
CA GLY A 256 35.45 -7.77 -14.46
C GLY A 256 34.29 -8.65 -14.93
N ASP A 257 33.53 -9.30 -14.03
CA ASP A 257 32.40 -10.16 -14.41
C ASP A 257 31.31 -9.39 -15.17
N LEU A 258 31.19 -8.08 -14.92
CA LEU A 258 30.15 -7.24 -15.55
C LEU A 258 30.66 -6.47 -16.78
N ALA A 259 31.83 -6.78 -17.34
CA ALA A 259 32.40 -6.04 -18.47
C ALA A 259 31.42 -5.85 -19.65
N GLN A 260 30.58 -6.86 -19.91
CA GLN A 260 29.58 -6.89 -20.99
C GLN A 260 28.19 -6.34 -20.58
N ALA A 261 27.99 -5.93 -19.33
CA ALA A 261 26.73 -5.35 -18.89
C ALA A 261 26.48 -4.01 -19.57
N ASN A 262 25.26 -3.79 -20.06
CA ASN A 262 24.88 -2.51 -20.66
C ASN A 262 24.66 -1.46 -19.55
N PRO A 263 25.47 -0.38 -19.49
CA PRO A 263 25.31 0.65 -18.47
C PRO A 263 23.94 1.35 -18.50
N ASP A 264 23.28 1.43 -19.65
CA ASP A 264 21.94 2.06 -19.78
C ASP A 264 20.85 1.26 -19.05
N HIS A 265 21.09 -0.02 -18.79
CA HIS A 265 20.11 -0.88 -18.14
C HIS A 265 20.27 -0.92 -16.62
N LEU A 266 21.40 -0.47 -16.06
CA LEU A 266 21.75 -0.73 -14.66
C LEU A 266 20.78 -0.13 -13.64
N HIS A 267 20.12 0.99 -13.96
CA HIS A 267 19.11 1.59 -13.08
C HIS A 267 17.82 0.76 -12.96
N LEU A 268 17.54 -0.14 -13.91
CA LEU A 268 16.28 -0.89 -14.02
C LEU A 268 16.45 -2.41 -14.18
N ASP A 269 17.68 -2.89 -14.40
CA ASP A 269 18.11 -4.28 -14.54
C ASP A 269 19.58 -4.44 -14.12
N ASN A 270 19.88 -4.21 -12.85
CA ASN A 270 21.23 -4.32 -12.30
C ASN A 270 21.56 -5.79 -11.96
N PRO A 271 22.69 -6.32 -12.45
CA PRO A 271 23.17 -7.65 -12.08
C PRO A 271 23.38 -7.86 -10.56
N ILE A 272 23.72 -6.81 -9.81
CA ILE A 272 23.98 -6.94 -8.37
C ILE A 272 22.71 -7.27 -7.57
N TRP A 273 21.51 -7.07 -8.13
CA TRP A 273 20.27 -7.47 -7.45
C TRP A 273 20.10 -8.98 -7.40
N ARG A 274 20.64 -9.70 -8.39
CA ARG A 274 20.66 -11.17 -8.43
C ARG A 274 21.86 -11.73 -7.69
N ARG A 275 23.00 -11.03 -7.77
CA ARG A 275 24.29 -11.42 -7.19
C ARG A 275 24.83 -10.27 -6.32
N PRO A 276 24.27 -10.05 -5.11
CA PRO A 276 24.55 -8.86 -4.29
C PRO A 276 25.89 -8.89 -3.55
N PHE A 277 26.62 -10.01 -3.60
CA PHE A 277 27.91 -10.13 -2.95
C PHE A 277 29.05 -9.86 -3.94
N VAL A 278 30.19 -9.44 -3.42
CA VAL A 278 31.41 -9.26 -4.21
C VAL A 278 32.46 -10.25 -3.73
N LYS A 279 33.04 -11.01 -4.64
CA LYS A 279 34.16 -11.91 -4.35
C LYS A 279 35.44 -11.30 -4.89
N PHE A 280 36.42 -11.11 -4.01
CA PHE A 280 37.72 -10.56 -4.38
C PHE A 280 38.82 -11.19 -3.52
N ASP A 281 39.87 -11.68 -4.15
CA ASP A 281 41.03 -12.31 -3.49
C ASP A 281 40.64 -13.35 -2.42
N GLY A 282 39.67 -14.23 -2.76
CA GLY A 282 39.16 -15.27 -1.86
C GLY A 282 38.27 -14.76 -0.71
N ARG A 283 38.09 -13.44 -0.57
CA ARG A 283 37.24 -12.79 0.42
C ARG A 283 35.87 -12.46 -0.17
N LEU A 284 34.87 -12.36 0.70
CA LEU A 284 33.48 -12.13 0.36
C LEU A 284 32.98 -10.84 1.01
N PHE A 285 32.36 -9.96 0.24
CA PHE A 285 31.90 -8.66 0.71
C PHE A 285 30.43 -8.42 0.37
N CYS A 286 29.75 -7.61 1.17
CA CYS A 286 28.42 -7.07 0.86
C CYS A 286 28.46 -5.55 1.02
N PHE A 287 28.61 -4.80 -0.07
CA PHE A 287 28.73 -3.35 -0.03
C PHE A 287 27.38 -2.63 0.06
N THR A 288 26.30 -3.26 -0.39
CA THR A 288 24.91 -2.75 -0.27
C THR A 288 24.06 -3.76 0.50
N PRO A 289 24.17 -3.83 1.83
CA PRO A 289 23.33 -4.75 2.60
C PRO A 289 21.84 -4.41 2.50
N GLN A 290 21.48 -3.15 2.18
CA GLN A 290 20.10 -2.73 1.96
C GLN A 290 19.49 -3.33 0.69
N THR A 291 20.30 -3.59 -0.35
CA THR A 291 19.85 -4.25 -1.61
C THR A 291 19.09 -5.54 -1.34
N LEU A 292 19.58 -6.35 -0.40
CA LEU A 292 18.98 -7.64 -0.05
C LEU A 292 17.64 -7.54 0.70
N PHE A 293 17.17 -6.35 1.08
CA PHE A 293 15.83 -6.20 1.65
C PHE A 293 14.73 -6.09 0.59
N TRP A 294 15.07 -5.63 -0.62
CA TRP A 294 14.08 -5.41 -1.67
C TRP A 294 14.39 -6.20 -2.96
N ALA A 295 15.61 -6.71 -3.15
CA ALA A 295 16.00 -7.54 -4.30
C ALA A 295 15.88 -9.06 -4.05
N GLN A 296 15.11 -9.50 -3.04
CA GLN A 296 15.07 -10.92 -2.69
C GLN A 296 14.42 -11.80 -3.75
N ASP A 297 13.47 -11.24 -4.50
CA ASP A 297 12.86 -11.95 -5.61
C ASP A 297 13.90 -12.25 -6.70
N GLU A 298 14.80 -11.31 -6.98
CA GLU A 298 15.92 -11.49 -7.90
C GLU A 298 16.92 -12.54 -7.39
N VAL A 299 17.24 -12.52 -6.09
CA VAL A 299 18.12 -13.53 -5.47
C VAL A 299 17.49 -14.92 -5.51
N LEU A 300 16.22 -15.05 -5.16
CA LEU A 300 15.50 -16.32 -5.23
C LEU A 300 15.40 -16.83 -6.67
N ALA A 301 15.15 -15.94 -7.63
CA ALA A 301 15.15 -16.28 -9.05
C ALA A 301 16.52 -16.82 -9.50
N GLU A 302 17.61 -16.19 -9.07
CA GLU A 302 18.98 -16.61 -9.40
C GLU A 302 19.32 -17.98 -8.81
N LEU A 303 18.90 -18.24 -7.58
CA LEU A 303 19.09 -19.55 -6.93
C LEU A 303 18.24 -20.64 -7.58
N ALA A 304 17.00 -20.31 -7.92
CA ALA A 304 16.03 -21.23 -8.50
C ALA A 304 16.47 -21.77 -9.87
N THR A 305 17.33 -21.05 -10.63
CA THR A 305 17.82 -21.51 -11.94
C THR A 305 18.61 -22.81 -11.87
N SER A 306 19.16 -23.16 -10.70
CA SER A 306 19.89 -24.42 -10.51
C SER A 306 18.98 -25.60 -10.18
N ILE A 307 17.76 -25.32 -9.72
CA ILE A 307 16.81 -26.32 -9.21
C ILE A 307 15.77 -26.67 -10.25
N TRP A 308 15.21 -25.64 -10.93
CA TRP A 308 14.09 -25.80 -11.83
C TRP A 308 14.46 -25.43 -13.25
N GLN A 309 13.87 -26.14 -14.21
CA GLN A 309 13.92 -25.78 -15.62
C GLN A 309 13.09 -24.51 -15.91
N GLN A 310 12.01 -24.30 -15.16
CA GLN A 310 11.10 -23.16 -15.30
C GLN A 310 10.99 -22.36 -13.99
N PRO A 311 12.10 -21.74 -13.53
CA PRO A 311 12.16 -21.11 -12.20
C PRO A 311 11.12 -20.00 -12.01
N ALA A 312 10.83 -19.23 -13.06
CA ALA A 312 9.85 -18.14 -12.99
C ALA A 312 8.42 -18.64 -12.71
N GLN A 313 8.01 -19.76 -13.31
CA GLN A 313 6.69 -20.34 -13.06
C GLN A 313 6.59 -20.85 -11.63
N ASN A 314 7.53 -21.68 -11.20
CA ASN A 314 7.51 -22.32 -9.89
C ASN A 314 7.62 -21.28 -8.74
N LEU A 315 8.42 -20.23 -8.93
CA LEU A 315 8.44 -19.10 -7.98
C LEU A 315 7.13 -18.31 -8.02
N GLY A 316 6.51 -18.13 -9.18
CA GLY A 316 5.19 -17.53 -9.31
C GLY A 316 4.12 -18.27 -8.51
N GLU A 317 4.11 -19.60 -8.57
CA GLU A 317 3.20 -20.45 -7.78
C GLU A 317 3.45 -20.30 -6.28
N ALA A 318 4.71 -20.34 -5.83
CA ALA A 318 5.07 -20.12 -4.43
C ALA A 318 4.68 -18.72 -3.93
N ARG A 319 4.82 -17.71 -4.78
CA ARG A 319 4.40 -16.33 -4.50
C ARG A 319 2.89 -16.19 -4.40
N GLY A 320 2.13 -16.83 -5.30
CA GLY A 320 0.67 -16.88 -5.25
C GLY A 320 0.17 -17.46 -3.94
N ALA A 321 0.63 -18.67 -3.61
CA ALA A 321 0.25 -19.35 -2.35
C ALA A 321 0.68 -18.56 -1.10
N ALA A 322 1.82 -17.87 -1.14
CA ALA A 322 2.23 -16.98 -0.04
C ALA A 322 1.29 -15.77 0.09
N LEU A 323 0.91 -15.14 -1.02
CA LEU A 323 0.02 -13.98 -1.03
C LEU A 323 -1.38 -14.33 -0.55
N GLU A 324 -1.98 -15.43 -1.02
CA GLU A 324 -3.31 -15.89 -0.58
C GLU A 324 -3.35 -16.11 0.94
N ARG A 325 -2.33 -16.78 1.50
CA ARG A 325 -2.22 -16.97 2.95
C ARG A 325 -2.10 -15.63 3.69
N LEU A 326 -1.21 -14.75 3.23
CA LEU A 326 -1.04 -13.43 3.85
C LEU A 326 -2.32 -12.59 3.76
N LEU A 327 -3.06 -12.70 2.66
CA LEU A 327 -4.33 -12.02 2.47
C LEU A 327 -5.36 -12.50 3.49
N GLY A 328 -5.58 -13.82 3.61
CA GLY A 328 -6.50 -14.39 4.60
C GLY A 328 -6.16 -13.98 6.04
N GLU A 329 -4.88 -14.04 6.42
CA GLU A 329 -4.40 -13.57 7.73
C GLU A 329 -4.66 -12.07 7.95
N THR A 330 -4.44 -11.26 6.92
CA THR A 330 -4.58 -9.81 6.99
C THR A 330 -6.04 -9.42 7.11
N LEU A 331 -6.93 -10.01 6.31
CA LEU A 331 -8.37 -9.76 6.36
C LEU A 331 -8.97 -10.19 7.71
N THR A 332 -8.59 -11.37 8.21
CA THR A 332 -9.05 -11.87 9.52
C THR A 332 -8.62 -10.95 10.66
N LYS A 333 -7.42 -10.36 10.58
CA LYS A 333 -6.93 -9.41 11.59
C LYS A 333 -7.62 -8.06 11.48
N MET A 334 -7.72 -7.53 10.26
CA MET A 334 -8.23 -6.18 9.97
C MET A 334 -9.75 -6.10 10.14
N LEU A 335 -10.47 -7.19 9.87
CA LEU A 335 -11.92 -7.33 9.95
C LEU A 335 -12.29 -8.53 10.83
N PRO A 336 -12.02 -8.45 12.16
CA PRO A 336 -12.12 -9.58 13.08
C PRO A 336 -13.53 -10.15 13.25
N HIS A 337 -14.57 -9.43 12.85
CA HIS A 337 -15.96 -9.89 12.93
C HIS A 337 -16.55 -10.28 11.58
N ALA A 338 -15.76 -10.22 10.51
CA ALA A 338 -16.18 -10.69 9.20
C ALA A 338 -16.04 -12.21 9.04
N GLY A 339 -16.91 -12.81 8.23
CA GLY A 339 -16.70 -14.14 7.69
C GLY A 339 -15.69 -14.07 6.54
N VAL A 340 -14.44 -14.47 6.79
CA VAL A 340 -13.38 -14.51 5.77
C VAL A 340 -13.29 -15.92 5.20
N LEU A 341 -13.71 -16.08 3.96
CA LEU A 341 -13.69 -17.33 3.20
C LEU A 341 -12.53 -17.28 2.21
N THR A 342 -11.57 -18.20 2.31
CA THR A 342 -10.43 -18.31 1.37
C THR A 342 -10.61 -19.49 0.42
N SER A 343 -9.99 -19.40 -0.76
CA SER A 343 -9.99 -20.48 -1.77
C SER A 343 -11.42 -20.92 -2.12
N SER A 344 -12.31 -19.94 -2.34
CA SER A 344 -13.75 -20.17 -2.47
C SER A 344 -14.10 -20.60 -3.90
N LYS A 345 -14.51 -21.87 -4.05
CA LYS A 345 -14.90 -22.47 -5.33
C LYS A 345 -16.40 -22.40 -5.54
N TRP A 346 -16.80 -22.07 -6.75
CA TRP A 346 -18.20 -21.91 -7.14
C TRP A 346 -18.41 -22.30 -8.60
N THR A 347 -19.64 -22.63 -8.96
CA THR A 347 -20.00 -23.02 -10.33
C THR A 347 -20.88 -21.94 -10.94
N ASP A 348 -20.53 -21.48 -12.12
CA ASP A 348 -21.40 -20.56 -12.87
C ASP A 348 -22.50 -21.36 -13.58
N PRO A 349 -23.78 -21.18 -13.25
CA PRO A 349 -24.87 -21.91 -13.89
C PRO A 349 -25.04 -21.55 -15.38
N ARG A 350 -24.49 -20.42 -15.84
CA ARG A 350 -24.60 -19.94 -17.23
C ARG A 350 -23.75 -20.77 -18.19
N ASP A 351 -22.59 -21.27 -17.74
CA ASP A 351 -21.67 -22.06 -18.58
C ASP A 351 -21.31 -23.45 -17.99
N GLY A 352 -21.73 -23.74 -16.75
CA GLY A 352 -21.49 -24.98 -16.05
C GLY A 352 -20.05 -25.19 -15.55
N ARG A 353 -19.20 -24.16 -15.61
CA ARG A 353 -17.78 -24.24 -15.24
C ARG A 353 -17.55 -23.87 -13.78
N GLY A 354 -16.56 -24.55 -13.19
CA GLY A 354 -16.05 -24.22 -11.86
C GLY A 354 -15.04 -23.08 -11.92
N TYR A 355 -15.18 -22.13 -11.00
CA TYR A 355 -14.30 -21.00 -10.78
C TYR A 355 -13.87 -20.95 -9.32
N GLU A 356 -12.82 -20.19 -9.05
CA GLU A 356 -12.26 -19.99 -7.72
C GLU A 356 -12.01 -18.50 -7.51
N THR A 357 -12.28 -18.05 -6.29
CA THR A 357 -12.02 -16.68 -5.81
C THR A 357 -11.16 -16.77 -4.56
N ASP A 358 -10.04 -16.05 -4.56
CA ASP A 358 -8.99 -16.21 -3.55
C ASP A 358 -9.46 -15.85 -2.14
N ALA A 359 -10.23 -14.76 -2.00
CA ALA A 359 -10.91 -14.43 -0.74
C ALA A 359 -12.26 -13.74 -0.94
N ILE A 360 -13.24 -14.13 -0.10
CA ILE A 360 -14.54 -13.49 0.03
C ILE A 360 -14.72 -13.07 1.49
N VAL A 361 -15.06 -11.81 1.71
CA VAL A 361 -15.35 -11.28 3.06
C VAL A 361 -16.84 -10.97 3.17
N LEU A 362 -17.49 -11.54 4.17
CA LEU A 362 -18.89 -11.32 4.49
C LEU A 362 -19.00 -10.51 5.79
N ILE A 363 -19.52 -9.29 5.72
CA ILE A 363 -19.63 -8.41 6.90
C ILE A 363 -20.89 -7.57 6.82
N ASP A 364 -21.87 -7.83 7.70
CA ASP A 364 -23.09 -7.03 7.82
C ASP A 364 -23.77 -6.74 6.47
N GLY A 365 -24.02 -7.77 5.65
CA GLY A 365 -24.62 -7.62 4.31
C GLY A 365 -23.75 -6.96 3.24
N ILE A 366 -22.47 -6.73 3.52
CA ILE A 366 -21.45 -6.34 2.54
C ILE A 366 -20.66 -7.60 2.16
N VAL A 367 -20.44 -7.76 0.85
CA VAL A 367 -19.53 -8.76 0.28
C VAL A 367 -18.33 -8.05 -0.33
N LEU A 368 -17.12 -8.37 0.15
CA LEU A 368 -15.89 -7.99 -0.52
C LEU A 368 -15.37 -9.20 -1.31
N ILE A 369 -15.13 -9.02 -2.60
CA ILE A 369 -14.52 -10.00 -3.50
C ILE A 369 -13.06 -9.60 -3.69
N LEU A 370 -12.12 -10.44 -3.27
CA LEU A 370 -10.70 -10.15 -3.38
C LEU A 370 -9.97 -11.20 -4.21
N GLU A 371 -9.17 -10.72 -5.16
CA GLU A 371 -8.38 -11.54 -6.08
C GLU A 371 -6.89 -11.23 -5.89
N ALA A 372 -6.11 -12.25 -5.56
CA ALA A 372 -4.69 -12.20 -5.25
C ALA A 372 -3.83 -12.52 -6.49
N LYS A 373 -2.81 -11.68 -6.75
CA LYS A 373 -1.88 -11.83 -7.87
C LYS A 373 -0.43 -11.75 -7.42
N GLY A 374 0.22 -12.91 -7.34
CA GLY A 374 1.63 -13.07 -6.96
C GLY A 374 2.65 -12.89 -8.10
N VAL A 375 2.24 -12.46 -9.28
CA VAL A 375 3.12 -12.34 -10.46
C VAL A 375 4.18 -11.26 -10.22
N ALA A 376 5.44 -11.58 -10.54
CA ALA A 376 6.55 -10.63 -10.50
C ALA A 376 6.71 -9.88 -11.82
N LEU A 377 7.07 -8.59 -11.78
CA LEU A 377 7.44 -7.83 -12.96
C LEU A 377 8.81 -8.26 -13.47
N SER A 378 8.88 -8.55 -14.77
CA SER A 378 10.17 -8.81 -15.42
C SER A 378 11.03 -7.54 -15.47
N ALA A 379 12.35 -7.71 -15.56
CA ALA A 379 13.26 -6.58 -15.74
C ALA A 379 12.95 -5.80 -17.04
N VAL A 380 12.45 -6.49 -18.07
CA VAL A 380 12.05 -5.91 -19.35
C VAL A 380 10.78 -5.06 -19.18
N ALA A 381 9.80 -5.51 -18.37
CA ALA A 381 8.63 -4.72 -18.01
C ALA A 381 8.99 -3.49 -17.15
N ARG A 382 9.92 -3.65 -16.19
CA ARG A 382 10.44 -2.54 -15.37
C ARG A 382 11.12 -1.44 -16.18
N ARG A 383 11.74 -1.79 -17.31
CA ARG A 383 12.32 -0.84 -18.27
C ARG A 383 11.29 -0.08 -19.13
N GLY A 384 10.00 -0.28 -18.90
CA GLY A 384 8.95 0.41 -19.66
C GLY A 384 8.86 -0.11 -21.10
N SER A 385 8.97 -1.43 -21.29
CA SER A 385 8.66 -2.06 -22.58
C SER A 385 7.18 -2.43 -22.70
N ASN A 386 6.76 -2.86 -23.90
CA ASN A 386 5.40 -3.38 -24.12
C ASN A 386 5.08 -4.63 -23.29
N GLU A 387 6.08 -5.34 -22.76
CA GLU A 387 5.88 -6.47 -21.86
C GLU A 387 5.15 -6.07 -20.57
N TRP A 388 5.29 -4.81 -20.13
CA TRP A 388 4.55 -4.29 -19.00
C TRP A 388 3.03 -4.38 -19.22
N PHE A 389 2.53 -4.15 -20.44
CA PHE A 389 1.10 -4.30 -20.72
C PHE A 389 0.63 -5.75 -20.59
N LYS A 390 1.49 -6.73 -20.90
CA LYS A 390 1.18 -8.14 -20.66
C LYS A 390 1.08 -8.43 -19.17
N THR A 391 2.05 -7.95 -18.38
CA THR A 391 2.00 -8.08 -16.91
C THR A 391 0.79 -7.36 -16.32
N PHE A 392 0.41 -6.20 -16.86
CA PHE A 392 -0.82 -5.50 -16.50
C PHE A 392 -2.05 -6.36 -16.79
N ASP A 393 -2.12 -7.01 -17.96
CA ASP A 393 -3.23 -7.89 -18.29
C ASP A 393 -3.29 -9.11 -17.36
N ASP A 394 -2.16 -9.75 -17.09
CA ASP A 394 -2.03 -10.94 -16.23
C ASP A 394 -2.39 -10.65 -14.76
N ILE A 395 -2.20 -9.41 -14.29
CA ILE A 395 -2.44 -9.03 -12.90
C ILE A 395 -3.77 -8.29 -12.76
N VAL A 396 -3.93 -7.17 -13.45
CA VAL A 396 -5.06 -6.27 -13.27
C VAL A 396 -6.28 -6.76 -14.04
N VAL A 397 -6.14 -7.00 -15.35
CA VAL A 397 -7.30 -7.36 -16.19
C VAL A 397 -7.87 -8.71 -15.76
N GLN A 398 -7.01 -9.72 -15.55
CA GLN A 398 -7.47 -11.04 -15.08
C GLN A 398 -8.21 -10.95 -13.74
N ALA A 399 -7.67 -10.21 -12.76
CA ALA A 399 -8.33 -10.03 -11.48
C ALA A 399 -9.70 -9.34 -11.64
N CYS A 400 -9.79 -8.30 -12.49
CA CYS A 400 -11.07 -7.63 -12.77
C CYS A 400 -12.08 -8.61 -13.40
N VAL A 401 -11.66 -9.44 -14.35
CA VAL A 401 -12.52 -10.44 -15.01
C VAL A 401 -13.05 -11.46 -14.00
N GLN A 402 -12.19 -11.99 -13.14
CA GLN A 402 -12.58 -12.98 -12.12
C GLN A 402 -13.58 -12.39 -11.13
N ALA A 403 -13.27 -11.21 -10.57
CA ALA A 403 -14.13 -10.54 -9.60
C ALA A 403 -15.48 -10.10 -10.20
N THR A 404 -15.47 -9.59 -11.44
CA THR A 404 -16.71 -9.20 -12.16
C THR A 404 -17.62 -10.41 -12.37
N ARG A 405 -17.06 -11.58 -12.72
CA ARG A 405 -17.87 -12.78 -12.95
C ARG A 405 -18.62 -13.22 -11.68
N LEU A 406 -17.95 -13.20 -10.53
CA LEU A 406 -18.59 -13.52 -9.26
C LEU A 406 -19.64 -12.47 -8.88
N GLU A 407 -19.34 -11.18 -9.05
CA GLU A 407 -20.32 -10.12 -8.79
C GLU A 407 -21.59 -10.30 -9.63
N GLU A 408 -21.46 -10.53 -10.94
CA GLU A 408 -22.62 -10.79 -11.81
C GLU A 408 -23.45 -11.98 -11.32
N LEU A 409 -22.79 -13.05 -10.87
CA LEU A 409 -23.48 -14.22 -10.32
C LEU A 409 -24.20 -13.89 -9.01
N LEU A 410 -23.59 -13.09 -8.13
CA LEU A 410 -24.21 -12.63 -6.89
C LEU A 410 -25.41 -11.71 -7.15
N ARG A 411 -25.39 -10.94 -8.24
CA ARG A 411 -26.48 -10.04 -8.65
C ARG A 411 -27.60 -10.73 -9.42
N ASP A 412 -27.35 -11.91 -9.99
CA ASP A 412 -28.34 -12.62 -10.79
C ASP A 412 -29.57 -13.02 -9.97
N GLY A 413 -30.77 -12.56 -10.33
CA GLY A 413 -32.00 -12.92 -9.62
C GLY A 413 -32.50 -14.35 -9.88
N SER A 414 -31.85 -15.11 -10.75
CA SER A 414 -32.30 -16.46 -11.13
C SER A 414 -32.20 -17.49 -9.99
N THR A 415 -31.32 -17.27 -9.02
CA THR A 415 -31.17 -18.08 -7.80
C THR A 415 -31.20 -17.20 -6.56
N SER A 416 -31.80 -17.71 -5.48
CA SER A 416 -31.80 -17.04 -4.17
C SER A 416 -30.49 -17.24 -3.41
N GLU A 417 -29.75 -18.31 -3.71
CA GLU A 417 -28.55 -18.72 -2.97
C GLU A 417 -27.39 -19.04 -3.91
N LEU A 418 -26.17 -18.87 -3.42
CA LEU A 418 -24.93 -19.31 -4.06
C LEU A 418 -24.18 -20.28 -3.13
N LYS A 419 -23.86 -21.47 -3.63
CA LYS A 419 -23.05 -22.44 -2.91
C LYS A 419 -21.56 -22.20 -3.17
N LEU A 420 -20.79 -22.08 -2.09
CA LEU A 420 -19.34 -21.93 -2.09
C LEU A 420 -18.70 -23.15 -1.42
N GLU A 421 -17.68 -23.74 -2.04
CA GLU A 421 -16.82 -24.74 -1.42
C GLU A 421 -15.53 -24.05 -0.99
N THR A 422 -15.23 -24.02 0.30
CA THR A 422 -14.09 -23.25 0.86
C THR A 422 -13.15 -24.16 1.64
N ASP A 423 -11.94 -23.67 1.98
CA ASP A 423 -11.01 -24.40 2.86
C ASP A 423 -11.59 -24.66 4.27
N GLN A 424 -12.61 -23.91 4.67
CA GLN A 424 -13.30 -24.03 5.95
C GLN A 424 -14.55 -24.92 5.87
N GLY A 425 -14.87 -25.45 4.69
CA GLY A 425 -16.06 -26.24 4.40
C GLY A 425 -17.07 -25.53 3.47
N PRO A 426 -18.18 -26.20 3.11
CA PRO A 426 -19.20 -25.63 2.24
C PRO A 426 -19.97 -24.51 2.96
N VAL A 427 -20.21 -23.41 2.26
CA VAL A 427 -21.01 -22.25 2.71
C VAL A 427 -22.11 -21.98 1.70
N LEU A 428 -23.32 -21.72 2.19
CA LEU A 428 -24.46 -21.29 1.37
C LEU A 428 -24.70 -19.81 1.63
N LEU A 429 -24.51 -18.99 0.60
CA LEU A 429 -24.65 -17.54 0.68
C LEU A 429 -26.05 -17.14 0.19
N ASP A 430 -26.86 -16.58 1.08
CA ASP A 430 -28.14 -15.98 0.73
C ASP A 430 -27.94 -14.64 0.03
N LYS A 431 -28.35 -14.56 -1.24
CA LYS A 431 -28.16 -13.39 -2.08
C LYS A 431 -29.10 -12.25 -1.69
N ALA A 432 -30.25 -12.54 -1.07
CA ALA A 432 -31.18 -11.52 -0.60
C ALA A 432 -30.62 -10.72 0.60
N SER A 433 -29.65 -11.30 1.33
CA SER A 433 -28.99 -10.64 2.45
C SER A 433 -27.88 -9.65 2.03
N ILE A 434 -27.46 -9.70 0.76
CA ILE A 434 -26.39 -8.87 0.20
C ILE A 434 -26.96 -7.51 -0.18
N ARG A 435 -26.45 -6.46 0.45
CA ARG A 435 -26.78 -5.07 0.13
C ARG A 435 -25.73 -4.40 -0.74
N HIS A 436 -24.48 -4.84 -0.61
CA HIS A 436 -23.33 -4.17 -1.21
C HIS A 436 -22.29 -5.19 -1.66
N ILE A 437 -21.76 -5.02 -2.86
CA ILE A 437 -20.65 -5.82 -3.38
C ILE A 437 -19.49 -4.88 -3.76
N VAL A 438 -18.30 -5.16 -3.24
CA VAL A 438 -17.08 -4.42 -3.57
C VAL A 438 -15.99 -5.37 -4.01
N ARG A 439 -15.18 -4.96 -4.99
CA ARG A 439 -14.10 -5.77 -5.55
C ARG A 439 -12.77 -5.09 -5.33
N ILE A 440 -11.75 -5.88 -4.99
CA ILE A 440 -10.40 -5.37 -4.73
C ILE A 440 -9.38 -6.39 -5.22
N GLY A 441 -8.47 -5.97 -6.09
CA GLY A 441 -7.29 -6.77 -6.42
C GLY A 441 -6.18 -6.55 -5.41
N VAL A 442 -5.51 -7.62 -5.02
CA VAL A 442 -4.36 -7.59 -4.12
C VAL A 442 -3.15 -8.18 -4.84
N SER A 443 -2.00 -7.52 -4.74
CA SER A 443 -0.76 -7.96 -5.41
C SER A 443 0.43 -7.97 -4.45
N LEU A 444 1.48 -8.71 -4.80
CA LEU A 444 2.78 -8.59 -4.11
C LEU A 444 3.62 -7.43 -4.64
N GLU A 445 3.44 -7.08 -5.90
CA GLU A 445 4.25 -6.06 -6.57
C GLU A 445 3.38 -4.92 -7.10
N ARG A 446 3.87 -3.68 -6.97
CA ARG A 446 3.15 -2.50 -7.42
C ARG A 446 3.20 -2.38 -8.95
N VAL A 447 2.20 -2.97 -9.60
CA VAL A 447 2.08 -3.04 -11.07
C VAL A 447 1.33 -1.83 -11.62
N THR A 448 0.37 -1.32 -10.85
CA THR A 448 -0.32 -0.08 -11.16
C THR A 448 0.57 1.11 -10.79
N MET A 449 0.59 2.08 -11.69
CA MET A 449 1.05 3.41 -11.35
C MET A 449 0.14 3.97 -10.29
N ALA A 450 0.73 4.54 -9.23
CA ALA A 450 0.17 5.60 -8.42
C ALA A 450 -1.32 5.84 -8.72
N SER A 451 -2.19 4.97 -8.18
CA SER A 451 -3.60 4.82 -8.52
C SER A 451 -4.11 5.89 -9.47
N PHE A 452 -3.81 5.73 -10.76
CA PHE A 452 -4.50 6.50 -11.75
C PHE A 452 -5.85 5.84 -11.83
N GLY A 453 -6.91 6.52 -11.37
CA GLY A 453 -8.24 6.21 -11.86
C GLY A 453 -8.14 6.07 -13.37
N LEU A 454 -8.28 4.83 -13.83
CA LEU A 454 -7.55 4.31 -14.99
C LEU A 454 -7.46 5.31 -16.14
N GLU A 455 -6.23 5.72 -16.48
CA GLU A 455 -5.96 6.41 -17.75
C GLU A 455 -6.69 5.67 -18.87
N ASN A 456 -7.37 6.40 -19.76
CA ASN A 456 -8.33 5.83 -20.73
C ASN A 456 -7.82 4.56 -21.41
N LEU A 457 -6.53 4.52 -21.78
CA LEU A 457 -5.92 3.33 -22.40
C LEU A 457 -5.97 2.06 -21.53
N LEU A 458 -5.72 2.17 -20.23
CA LEU A 458 -5.76 1.04 -19.29
C LEU A 458 -7.20 0.65 -18.97
N ARG A 459 -8.10 1.64 -18.84
CA ARG A 459 -9.53 1.41 -18.65
C ARG A 459 -10.12 0.63 -19.83
N GLU A 460 -9.81 1.08 -21.05
CA GLU A 460 -10.22 0.41 -22.29
C GLU A 460 -9.75 -1.05 -22.33
N ARG A 461 -8.58 -1.39 -21.77
CA ARG A 461 -8.11 -2.78 -21.72
C ARG A 461 -8.99 -3.66 -20.84
N ILE A 462 -9.44 -3.14 -19.70
CA ILE A 462 -10.36 -3.82 -18.79
C ILE A 462 -11.75 -3.96 -19.43
N GLU A 463 -12.26 -2.87 -20.02
CA GLU A 463 -13.58 -2.85 -20.68
C GLU A 463 -13.63 -3.79 -21.88
N ARG A 464 -12.56 -3.89 -22.68
CA ARG A 464 -12.46 -4.85 -23.79
C ARG A 464 -12.52 -6.31 -23.33
N ALA A 465 -12.15 -6.58 -22.09
CA ALA A 465 -12.28 -7.89 -21.46
C ALA A 465 -13.68 -8.11 -20.84
N SER A 466 -14.62 -7.18 -21.03
CA SER A 466 -15.96 -7.19 -20.42
C SER A 466 -15.92 -7.28 -18.89
N ALA A 467 -14.91 -6.66 -18.27
CA ALA A 467 -14.78 -6.56 -16.83
C ALA A 467 -15.02 -5.11 -16.38
N LEU A 468 -15.37 -4.91 -15.12
CA LEU A 468 -15.40 -3.56 -14.55
C LEU A 468 -14.09 -3.26 -13.82
N PRO A 469 -13.62 -2.01 -13.86
CA PRO A 469 -12.53 -1.50 -13.04
C PRO A 469 -12.69 -1.79 -11.55
N MET A 470 -11.58 -2.04 -10.87
CA MET A 470 -11.52 -2.16 -9.41
C MET A 470 -10.15 -1.71 -8.90
N PRO A 471 -10.05 -1.27 -7.63
CA PRO A 471 -8.79 -0.89 -7.03
C PRO A 471 -7.83 -2.09 -6.98
N ILE A 472 -6.55 -1.84 -7.29
CA ILE A 472 -5.47 -2.82 -7.14
C ILE A 472 -4.48 -2.28 -6.12
N VAL A 473 -4.41 -2.92 -4.96
CA VAL A 473 -3.52 -2.58 -3.85
C VAL A 473 -2.45 -3.65 -3.68
N THR A 474 -1.34 -3.33 -3.01
CA THR A 474 -0.41 -4.37 -2.56
C THR A 474 -0.81 -4.89 -1.18
N ILE A 475 -0.36 -6.10 -0.83
CA ILE A 475 -0.55 -6.61 0.54
C ILE A 475 0.08 -5.68 1.60
N GLY A 476 1.19 -5.01 1.24
CA GLY A 476 1.84 -4.02 2.09
C GLY A 476 0.98 -2.78 2.31
N ASP A 477 0.20 -2.37 1.31
CA ASP A 477 -0.71 -1.24 1.45
C ASP A 477 -1.89 -1.60 2.38
N LEU A 478 -2.41 -2.83 2.35
CA LEU A 478 -3.41 -3.31 3.32
C LEU A 478 -2.89 -3.30 4.76
N TRP A 479 -1.61 -3.65 4.97
CA TRP A 479 -0.98 -3.52 6.29
C TRP A 479 -0.85 -2.07 6.74
N LEU A 480 -0.58 -1.14 5.82
CA LEU A 480 -0.57 0.28 6.13
C LEU A 480 -1.98 0.79 6.49
N VAL A 481 -3.03 0.30 5.83
CA VAL A 481 -4.42 0.61 6.20
C VAL A 481 -4.68 0.14 7.63
N ASP A 482 -4.39 -1.13 7.95
CA ASP A 482 -4.54 -1.67 9.32
C ASP A 482 -3.71 -0.87 10.35
N GLU A 483 -2.47 -0.50 10.04
CA GLU A 483 -1.58 0.23 10.95
C GLU A 483 -2.01 1.69 11.17
N LEU A 484 -2.38 2.41 10.11
CA LEU A 484 -2.59 3.86 10.13
C LEU A 484 -4.07 4.26 10.28
N VAL A 485 -5.00 3.47 9.73
CA VAL A 485 -6.45 3.74 9.80
C VAL A 485 -7.06 3.14 11.06
N GLY A 486 -6.66 1.91 11.44
CA GLY A 486 -7.00 1.30 12.71
C GLY A 486 -8.28 0.48 12.72
N SER A 487 -9.34 0.98 13.38
CA SER A 487 -10.52 0.15 13.76
C SER A 487 -11.23 -0.51 12.57
N GLU A 488 -11.91 -1.64 12.81
CA GLU A 488 -12.56 -2.47 11.77
C GLU A 488 -13.51 -1.62 10.92
N GLY A 489 -14.37 -0.82 11.56
CA GLY A 489 -15.30 0.05 10.84
C GLY A 489 -14.62 1.11 9.99
N ARG A 490 -13.45 1.62 10.39
CA ARG A 490 -12.67 2.59 9.60
C ARG A 490 -11.89 1.94 8.47
N CYS A 491 -11.37 0.74 8.68
CA CYS A 491 -10.72 -0.05 7.65
C CYS A 491 -11.73 -0.47 6.58
N LEU A 492 -12.90 -0.96 6.99
CA LEU A 492 -14.01 -1.25 6.07
C LEU A 492 -14.40 -0.01 5.27
N HIS A 493 -14.63 1.13 5.93
CA HIS A 493 -14.94 2.39 5.24
C HIS A 493 -13.84 2.83 4.26
N TYR A 494 -12.56 2.58 4.57
CA TYR A 494 -11.47 2.85 3.62
C TYR A 494 -11.64 2.03 2.33
N LEU A 495 -11.80 0.72 2.46
CA LEU A 495 -11.92 -0.20 1.33
C LEU A 495 -13.12 0.14 0.44
N LEU A 496 -14.25 0.45 1.05
CA LEU A 496 -15.48 0.85 0.35
C LEU A 496 -15.27 2.14 -0.45
N ARG A 497 -14.82 3.21 0.22
CA ARG A 497 -14.59 4.49 -0.46
C ARG A 497 -13.46 4.41 -1.47
N ARG A 498 -12.46 3.56 -1.25
CA ARG A 498 -11.36 3.33 -2.20
C ARG A 498 -11.87 2.73 -3.51
N ALA A 499 -12.82 1.80 -3.45
CA ALA A 499 -13.46 1.25 -4.65
C ALA A 499 -14.28 2.31 -5.39
N GLU A 500 -15.07 3.11 -4.66
CA GLU A 500 -15.87 4.20 -5.24
C GLU A 500 -14.99 5.24 -5.97
N ILE A 501 -13.83 5.58 -5.41
CA ILE A 501 -12.89 6.53 -6.04
C ILE A 501 -12.28 5.99 -7.33
N GLU A 502 -12.07 4.67 -7.43
CA GLU A 502 -11.56 4.04 -8.66
C GLU A 502 -12.56 4.19 -9.82
N GLU A 503 -13.86 4.17 -9.50
CA GLU A 503 -14.95 4.38 -10.45
C GLU A 503 -15.08 5.85 -10.83
N ASP A 504 -15.08 6.75 -9.83
CA ASP A 504 -15.60 8.10 -9.98
C ASP A 504 -14.52 9.16 -10.28
N SER A 505 -13.24 8.85 -10.14
CA SER A 505 -12.17 9.89 -10.12
C SER A 505 -10.90 9.49 -10.85
N MET A 506 -10.33 10.43 -11.61
CA MET A 506 -8.96 10.33 -12.14
C MET A 506 -7.98 11.08 -11.25
N PHE A 507 -6.88 10.43 -10.86
CA PHE A 507 -5.88 11.03 -10.00
C PHE A 507 -4.47 10.49 -10.28
N VAL A 508 -3.46 11.04 -9.61
CA VAL A 508 -2.05 10.65 -9.70
C VAL A 508 -1.50 10.63 -8.28
N GLY A 509 -1.34 9.45 -7.69
CA GLY A 509 -0.74 9.29 -6.36
C GLY A 509 -0.77 7.83 -5.94
N ASP A 510 0.21 7.36 -5.18
CA ASP A 510 0.20 5.97 -4.74
C ASP A 510 -0.76 5.68 -3.59
N GLU A 511 -0.88 4.41 -3.20
CA GLU A 511 -1.81 4.02 -2.15
C GLU A 511 -1.46 4.68 -0.79
N LEU A 512 -0.20 5.06 -0.57
CA LEU A 512 0.19 5.80 0.63
C LEU A 512 -0.24 7.28 0.55
N ASP A 513 -0.17 7.90 -0.63
CA ASP A 513 -0.76 9.22 -0.89
C ASP A 513 -2.29 9.19 -0.67
N LEU A 514 -2.95 8.11 -1.09
CA LEU A 514 -4.38 7.88 -0.87
C LEU A 514 -4.72 7.69 0.60
N ILE A 515 -3.95 6.91 1.36
CA ILE A 515 -4.13 6.76 2.82
C ILE A 515 -3.96 8.12 3.49
N ALA A 516 -2.96 8.92 3.09
CA ALA A 516 -2.77 10.26 3.62
C ALA A 516 -3.97 11.17 3.32
N TRP A 517 -4.48 11.11 2.09
CA TRP A 517 -5.68 11.86 1.70
C TRP A 517 -6.93 11.40 2.45
N TYR A 518 -7.09 10.10 2.65
CA TYR A 518 -8.16 9.52 3.45
C TYR A 518 -8.11 10.00 4.90
N LEU A 519 -6.94 9.95 5.55
CA LEU A 519 -6.78 10.42 6.93
C LEU A 519 -7.07 11.92 7.07
N ARG A 520 -6.88 12.69 6.00
CA ARG A 520 -7.21 14.13 5.97
C ARG A 520 -8.70 14.41 5.75
N SER A 521 -9.35 13.70 4.82
CA SER A 521 -10.69 14.08 4.32
C SER A 521 -11.75 12.99 4.42
N GLY A 522 -11.35 11.74 4.56
CA GLY A 522 -12.24 10.58 4.38
C GLY A 522 -12.70 10.37 2.94
N PHE A 523 -12.03 11.04 2.00
CA PHE A 523 -12.49 11.22 0.63
C PHE A 523 -13.81 11.99 0.51
N VAL A 524 -14.13 12.86 1.49
CA VAL A 524 -15.35 13.66 1.50
C VAL A 524 -15.07 15.08 1.02
N GLY A 525 -16.00 15.64 0.23
CA GLY A 525 -16.03 17.07 -0.08
C GLY A 525 -14.97 17.52 -1.09
N VAL A 526 -14.43 16.58 -1.87
CA VAL A 526 -13.61 16.89 -3.03
C VAL A 526 -14.53 16.95 -4.24
N ASP A 527 -14.61 18.12 -4.86
CA ASP A 527 -15.35 18.28 -6.12
C ASP A 527 -14.67 17.37 -7.15
N HIS A 528 -15.37 16.33 -7.60
CA HIS A 528 -14.91 15.52 -8.72
C HIS A 528 -14.70 16.44 -9.92
N PRO A 529 -13.57 16.34 -10.63
CA PRO A 529 -13.38 17.11 -11.85
C PRO A 529 -14.57 16.83 -12.77
N THR A 530 -15.36 17.86 -13.09
CA THR A 530 -16.52 17.72 -13.97
C THR A 530 -16.12 17.40 -15.41
N ASP A 531 -14.84 17.59 -15.75
CA ASP A 531 -14.23 17.18 -17.01
C ASP A 531 -13.30 15.99 -16.78
N ALA A 532 -13.57 14.88 -17.50
CA ALA A 532 -12.74 13.68 -17.53
C ALA A 532 -11.30 13.91 -18.04
N SER A 533 -10.95 15.14 -18.43
CA SER A 533 -9.59 15.51 -18.82
C SER A 533 -8.72 16.02 -17.66
N GLU A 534 -9.29 16.35 -16.50
CA GLU A 534 -8.53 16.86 -15.35
C GLU A 534 -8.24 15.75 -14.34
N SER A 535 -6.98 15.33 -14.24
CA SER A 535 -6.51 14.38 -13.23
C SER A 535 -6.05 15.12 -11.97
N MET A 536 -6.46 14.64 -10.79
CA MET A 536 -6.01 15.19 -9.51
C MET A 536 -4.60 14.70 -9.16
N SER A 537 -3.63 15.61 -8.99
CA SER A 537 -2.31 15.20 -8.48
C SER A 537 -2.34 15.11 -6.94
N LEU A 538 -2.24 13.90 -6.42
CA LEU A 538 -2.12 13.58 -4.99
C LEU A 538 -0.68 13.24 -4.59
N TYR A 539 0.22 13.16 -5.57
CA TYR A 539 1.59 12.75 -5.38
C TYR A 539 2.32 13.58 -4.32
N GLY A 540 2.95 12.89 -3.37
CA GLY A 540 3.70 13.51 -2.26
C GLY A 540 2.86 13.80 -1.02
N LEU A 541 1.55 13.53 -1.02
CA LEU A 541 0.75 13.60 0.21
C LEU A 541 1.20 12.59 1.27
N SER A 542 1.81 11.49 0.85
CA SER A 542 2.46 10.50 1.71
C SER A 542 3.52 11.07 2.66
N ASP A 543 4.11 12.24 2.37
CA ASP A 543 5.02 12.91 3.31
C ASP A 543 4.35 13.26 4.64
N LEU A 544 3.01 13.42 4.66
CA LEU A 544 2.23 13.59 5.89
C LEU A 544 2.34 12.37 6.83
N LEU A 545 2.69 11.20 6.30
CA LEU A 545 2.76 9.93 7.02
C LEU A 545 4.18 9.55 7.44
N ARG A 546 5.19 10.34 7.05
CA ARG A 546 6.63 10.07 7.29
C ARG A 546 6.94 9.66 8.73
N PHE A 547 6.38 10.39 9.69
CA PHE A 547 6.68 10.18 11.12
C PHE A 547 5.83 9.08 11.78
N HIS A 548 4.92 8.45 11.04
CA HIS A 548 3.88 7.60 11.63
C HIS A 548 4.08 6.10 11.37
N ILE A 549 4.94 5.73 10.43
CA ILE A 549 5.11 4.33 10.03
C ILE A 549 6.20 3.68 10.86
N LYS A 550 5.83 2.65 11.63
CA LYS A 550 6.74 1.99 12.56
C LYS A 550 7.89 1.33 11.81
N SER A 551 9.02 1.17 12.50
CA SER A 551 10.24 0.56 11.96
C SER A 551 10.89 1.32 10.81
N THR A 552 10.58 2.61 10.67
CA THR A 552 11.32 3.56 9.82
C THR A 552 12.21 4.44 10.70
N PRO A 553 13.37 4.93 10.21
CA PRO A 553 14.23 5.86 10.96
C PRO A 553 13.52 7.15 11.38
N HIS A 554 12.48 7.55 10.63
CA HIS A 554 11.71 8.76 10.89
C HIS A 554 10.54 8.56 11.85
N TYR A 555 10.23 7.34 12.28
CA TYR A 555 9.09 7.12 13.19
C TYR A 555 9.24 7.94 14.48
N ASP A 556 8.28 8.81 14.75
CA ASP A 556 8.23 9.61 15.98
C ASP A 556 6.82 9.54 16.60
N PRO A 557 6.65 8.80 17.72
CA PRO A 557 5.34 8.63 18.35
C PRO A 557 4.74 9.93 18.92
N ARG A 558 5.50 11.03 18.95
CA ARG A 558 5.00 12.36 19.36
C ARG A 558 4.17 13.03 18.26
N HIS A 559 4.36 12.64 17.01
CA HIS A 559 3.54 13.12 15.91
C HIS A 559 2.20 12.39 15.94
N VAL A 560 1.10 13.13 15.90
CA VAL A 560 -0.26 12.58 15.96
C VAL A 560 -0.88 12.62 14.56
N LEU A 561 -1.44 11.49 14.13
CA LEU A 561 -2.16 11.40 12.86
C LEU A 561 -3.33 12.41 12.83
N PRO A 562 -3.65 12.99 11.66
CA PRO A 562 -4.83 13.84 11.52
C PRO A 562 -6.09 13.12 12.00
N ARG A 563 -6.86 13.77 12.90
CA ARG A 563 -8.13 13.23 13.36
C ARG A 563 -9.24 13.54 12.37
N ARG A 564 -9.88 12.50 11.84
CA ARG A 564 -11.08 12.61 10.98
C ARG A 564 -12.36 12.90 11.73
N THR A 565 -12.38 12.54 13.00
CA THR A 565 -13.59 12.52 13.82
C THR A 565 -13.37 13.23 15.14
N ILE A 566 -14.42 13.88 15.63
CA ILE A 566 -14.41 14.45 16.98
C ILE A 566 -14.70 13.36 18.02
N PRO A 567 -14.26 13.53 19.29
CA PRO A 567 -14.49 12.52 20.35
C PRO A 567 -15.96 12.15 20.60
N PHE A 568 -16.88 13.03 20.22
CA PHE A 568 -18.31 12.74 20.24
C PHE A 568 -18.69 11.68 19.19
N TRP A 569 -18.16 11.79 17.98
CA TRP A 569 -18.39 10.87 16.87
C TRP A 569 -17.68 9.53 17.10
N ASP A 570 -16.42 9.58 17.56
CA ASP A 570 -15.63 8.38 17.86
C ASP A 570 -16.32 7.43 18.84
N ARG A 571 -16.99 7.99 19.86
CA ARG A 571 -17.72 7.20 20.86
C ARG A 571 -18.93 6.48 20.27
N ILE A 572 -19.62 7.10 19.31
CA ILE A 572 -20.78 6.47 18.66
C ILE A 572 -20.28 5.38 17.72
N ILE A 573 -19.23 5.65 16.94
CA ILE A 573 -18.62 4.65 16.04
C ILE A 573 -18.15 3.44 16.85
N ALA A 574 -17.39 3.67 17.94
CA ALA A 574 -16.93 2.60 18.81
C ALA A 574 -18.09 1.79 19.42
N ASP A 575 -19.15 2.46 19.91
CA ASP A 575 -20.34 1.76 20.42
C ASP A 575 -21.02 0.87 19.36
N LYS A 576 -21.03 1.30 18.09
CA LYS A 576 -21.62 0.52 16.99
C LYS A 576 -20.72 -0.62 16.55
N GLU A 577 -19.42 -0.41 16.53
CA GLU A 577 -18.42 -1.45 16.25
C GLU A 577 -18.40 -2.52 17.36
N ASP A 578 -18.59 -2.14 18.62
CA ASP A 578 -18.65 -3.05 19.77
C ASP A 578 -19.97 -3.86 19.81
N ARG A 579 -21.12 -3.18 19.65
CA ARG A 579 -22.44 -3.83 19.78
C ARG A 579 -22.90 -4.53 18.51
N ARG A 580 -22.41 -4.08 17.35
CA ARG A 580 -22.77 -4.58 16.01
C ARG A 580 -24.28 -4.82 15.81
N PRO A 581 -25.13 -3.79 16.02
CA PRO A 581 -26.54 -3.91 15.63
C PRO A 581 -26.65 -4.17 14.11
N GLY A 582 -27.80 -4.63 13.62
CA GLY A 582 -28.02 -4.73 12.17
C GLY A 582 -27.72 -3.40 11.49
N LEU A 583 -27.05 -3.45 10.33
CA LEU A 583 -26.63 -2.27 9.55
C LEU A 583 -25.53 -1.42 10.23
N TRP A 584 -24.81 -1.95 11.21
CA TRP A 584 -23.74 -1.19 11.89
C TRP A 584 -22.65 -0.69 10.94
N ALA A 585 -22.31 -1.46 9.91
CA ALA A 585 -21.29 -1.09 8.94
C ALA A 585 -21.77 0.10 8.08
N ASP A 586 -23.01 0.05 7.62
CA ASP A 586 -23.68 1.16 6.92
C ASP A 586 -23.74 2.43 7.80
N ILE A 587 -24.07 2.27 9.08
CA ILE A 587 -24.12 3.38 10.04
C ILE A 587 -22.74 4.03 10.17
N ILE A 588 -21.69 3.23 10.40
CA ILE A 588 -20.33 3.75 10.53
C ILE A 588 -19.90 4.42 9.23
N TYR A 589 -20.25 3.85 8.08
CA TYR A 589 -19.93 4.40 6.77
C TYR A 589 -20.49 5.82 6.60
N ASP A 590 -21.78 6.01 6.82
CA ASP A 590 -22.42 7.34 6.71
C ASP A 590 -21.86 8.33 7.72
N MET A 591 -21.59 7.87 8.95
CA MET A 591 -20.96 8.69 9.97
C MET A 591 -19.56 9.16 9.52
N LEU A 592 -18.73 8.26 8.98
CA LEU A 592 -17.38 8.60 8.51
C LEU A 592 -17.40 9.48 7.25
N ASN A 593 -18.51 9.52 6.51
CA ASN A 593 -18.73 10.44 5.40
C ASN A 593 -19.08 11.87 5.81
N VAL A 594 -19.18 12.19 7.11
CA VAL A 594 -19.41 13.57 7.58
C VAL A 594 -18.07 14.30 7.76
N PRO A 595 -17.82 15.45 7.10
CA PRO A 595 -16.59 16.22 7.31
C PRO A 595 -16.42 16.70 8.75
N LEU A 596 -15.17 16.79 9.20
CA LEU A 596 -14.83 17.17 10.58
C LEU A 596 -15.48 18.50 11.01
N LEU A 597 -15.56 19.50 10.12
CA LEU A 597 -16.21 20.78 10.42
C LEU A 597 -17.72 20.64 10.62
N SER A 598 -18.38 19.82 9.79
CA SER A 598 -19.81 19.54 9.91
C SER A 598 -20.12 18.77 11.20
N GLN A 599 -19.27 17.82 11.60
CA GLN A 599 -19.40 17.13 12.90
C GLN A 599 -19.34 18.13 14.07
N LYS A 600 -18.40 19.08 14.05
CA LYS A 600 -18.29 20.13 15.08
C LYS A 600 -19.53 21.02 15.12
N GLY A 601 -19.99 21.48 13.95
CA GLY A 601 -21.19 22.31 13.84
C GLY A 601 -22.43 21.60 14.39
N PHE A 602 -22.63 20.33 14.03
CA PHE A 602 -23.74 19.52 14.52
C PHE A 602 -23.69 19.33 16.05
N LEU A 603 -22.51 19.07 16.62
CA LEU A 603 -22.36 18.99 18.07
C LEU A 603 -22.67 20.32 18.76
N ASP A 604 -22.20 21.44 18.21
CA ASP A 604 -22.48 22.77 18.77
C ASP A 604 -23.99 23.07 18.77
N ASP A 605 -24.70 22.70 17.70
CA ASP A 605 -26.15 22.80 17.63
C ASP A 605 -26.86 21.91 18.66
N ILE A 606 -26.41 20.67 18.83
CA ILE A 606 -26.93 19.75 19.86
C ILE A 606 -26.72 20.35 21.26
N VAL A 607 -25.55 20.91 21.54
CA VAL A 607 -25.24 21.53 22.84
C VAL A 607 -26.10 22.76 23.08
N ARG A 608 -26.32 23.61 22.06
CA ARG A 608 -27.26 24.73 22.13
C ARG A 608 -28.68 24.26 22.42
N MET A 609 -29.14 23.24 21.70
CA MET A 609 -30.47 22.67 21.89
C MET A 609 -30.65 22.08 23.28
N ARG A 610 -29.66 21.34 23.79
CA ARG A 610 -29.64 20.83 25.16
C ARG A 610 -29.76 21.93 26.20
N ARG A 611 -29.05 23.06 26.04
CA ARG A 611 -29.18 24.21 26.96
C ARG A 611 -30.58 24.82 26.93
N LYS A 612 -31.20 24.91 25.74
CA LYS A 612 -32.58 25.38 25.56
C LYS A 612 -33.57 24.44 26.26
N ILE A 613 -33.54 23.14 25.94
CA ILE A 613 -34.42 22.11 26.51
C ILE A 613 -34.28 22.00 28.04
N ARG A 614 -33.06 22.14 28.58
CA ARG A 614 -32.80 22.20 30.05
C ARG A 614 -33.48 23.35 30.78
N ARG A 615 -33.98 24.37 30.09
CA ARG A 615 -34.72 25.49 30.70
C ARG A 615 -36.24 25.31 30.58
N LEU A 616 -36.70 24.34 29.78
CA LEU A 616 -38.12 24.06 29.56
C LEU A 616 -38.68 23.09 30.61
N LYS A 617 -40.01 22.95 30.66
CA LYS A 617 -40.68 22.03 31.59
C LYS A 617 -40.31 20.56 31.31
N LYS A 618 -40.46 19.69 32.32
CA LYS A 618 -40.36 18.23 32.14
C LYS A 618 -41.35 17.79 31.05
N GLY A 619 -40.91 16.91 30.17
CA GLY A 619 -41.67 16.48 28.99
C GLY A 619 -41.34 17.23 27.70
N ALA A 620 -40.46 18.25 27.73
CA ALA A 620 -40.04 18.95 26.52
C ALA A 620 -39.17 18.07 25.61
N ALA A 621 -39.40 18.17 24.30
CA ALA A 621 -38.60 17.55 23.24
C ALA A 621 -38.47 18.52 22.05
N ASP A 622 -37.30 18.57 21.44
CA ASP A 622 -36.99 19.34 20.23
C ASP A 622 -35.78 18.68 19.53
N GLY A 623 -35.48 19.04 18.29
CA GLY A 623 -34.49 18.34 17.47
C GLY A 623 -33.50 19.26 16.75
N VAL A 624 -32.32 18.72 16.46
CA VAL A 624 -31.34 19.32 15.54
C VAL A 624 -31.25 18.46 14.29
N LEU A 625 -31.23 19.09 13.12
CA LEU A 625 -31.12 18.42 11.82
C LEU A 625 -29.83 18.86 11.11
N MET A 626 -29.12 17.91 10.51
CA MET A 626 -28.03 18.14 9.57
C MET A 626 -28.28 17.29 8.33
N GLN A 627 -28.32 17.91 7.16
CA GLN A 627 -28.45 17.21 5.88
C GLN A 627 -27.12 17.25 5.14
N ARG A 628 -26.72 16.12 4.57
CA ARG A 628 -25.49 15.93 3.79
C ARG A 628 -25.86 15.43 2.40
N ARG A 629 -26.04 16.35 1.45
CA ARG A 629 -26.40 16.06 0.05
C ARG A 629 -25.21 15.99 -0.89
N ASP A 630 -24.03 16.32 -0.39
CA ASP A 630 -22.75 16.32 -1.09
C ASP A 630 -22.00 14.98 -0.92
N GLN A 631 -22.73 13.90 -0.63
CA GLN A 631 -22.23 12.54 -0.51
C GLN A 631 -22.84 11.70 -1.64
N ARG A 632 -22.15 10.62 -2.05
CA ARG A 632 -22.68 9.63 -3.03
C ARG A 632 -24.06 9.12 -2.60
N HIS A 633 -24.24 8.94 -1.29
CA HIS A 633 -25.53 8.63 -0.67
C HIS A 633 -25.95 9.76 0.28
N PRO A 634 -26.88 10.65 -0.15
CA PRO A 634 -27.36 11.73 0.68
C PRO A 634 -27.92 11.23 2.02
N THR A 635 -27.47 11.84 3.12
CA THR A 635 -27.82 11.38 4.47
C THR A 635 -28.34 12.53 5.34
N ILE A 636 -29.41 12.23 6.08
CA ILE A 636 -30.02 13.11 7.08
C ILE A 636 -29.68 12.62 8.46
N PHE A 637 -29.08 13.49 9.26
CA PHE A 637 -28.78 13.27 10.66
C PHE A 637 -29.73 14.13 11.51
N ALA A 638 -30.53 13.51 12.36
CA ALA A 638 -31.40 14.18 13.31
C ALA A 638 -31.01 13.80 14.74
N CYS A 639 -30.83 14.74 15.64
CA CYS A 639 -30.65 14.48 17.06
C CYS A 639 -31.79 15.07 17.87
N LEU A 640 -32.62 14.19 18.43
CA LEU A 640 -33.72 14.53 19.32
C LEU A 640 -33.19 14.76 20.73
N VAL A 641 -33.51 15.91 21.31
CA VAL A 641 -33.10 16.30 22.65
C VAL A 641 -34.33 16.39 23.54
N THR A 642 -34.41 15.54 24.56
CA THR A 642 -35.59 15.46 25.43
C THR A 642 -35.24 15.78 26.89
N ARG A 643 -36.23 16.16 27.71
CA ARG A 643 -36.03 16.38 29.15
C ARG A 643 -37.04 15.60 29.97
N GLY A 644 -36.56 14.59 30.69
CA GLY A 644 -37.35 13.88 31.70
C GLY A 644 -38.59 13.18 31.14
N LEU A 645 -38.50 12.72 29.90
CA LEU A 645 -39.43 11.73 29.32
C LEU A 645 -39.08 10.34 29.84
N SER A 646 -40.09 9.48 29.98
CA SER A 646 -39.92 8.04 30.13
C SER A 646 -39.35 7.42 28.86
N ASP A 647 -38.81 6.19 28.95
CA ASP A 647 -38.23 5.53 27.78
C ASP A 647 -39.27 5.23 26.70
N ALA A 648 -40.50 4.86 27.09
CA ALA A 648 -41.62 4.70 26.16
C ALA A 648 -41.95 5.99 25.40
N GLU A 649 -41.95 7.14 26.08
CA GLU A 649 -42.18 8.45 25.44
C GLU A 649 -41.01 8.84 24.52
N LYS A 650 -39.76 8.54 24.90
CA LYS A 650 -38.59 8.77 24.03
C LYS A 650 -38.68 7.96 22.74
N ILE A 651 -39.06 6.69 22.84
CA ILE A 651 -39.28 5.77 21.71
C ILE A 651 -40.40 6.31 20.82
N ALA A 652 -41.54 6.70 21.39
CA ALA A 652 -42.66 7.24 20.62
C ALA A 652 -42.30 8.51 19.82
N VAL A 653 -41.61 9.47 20.46
CA VAL A 653 -41.14 10.70 19.80
C VAL A 653 -40.10 10.40 18.73
N GLY A 654 -39.18 9.46 19.01
CA GLY A 654 -38.18 9.02 18.06
C GLY A 654 -38.78 8.37 16.81
N ARG A 655 -39.70 7.42 16.99
CA ARG A 655 -40.39 6.72 15.89
C ARG A 655 -41.20 7.67 15.04
N SER A 656 -41.95 8.59 15.66
CA SER A 656 -42.71 9.61 14.93
C SER A 656 -41.81 10.53 14.11
N THR A 657 -40.69 10.96 14.67
CA THR A 657 -39.71 11.79 13.94
C THR A 657 -39.09 11.02 12.79
N PHE A 658 -38.69 9.77 13.02
CA PHE A 658 -38.09 8.92 12.02
C PHE A 658 -39.06 8.65 10.86
N SER A 659 -40.31 8.24 11.14
CA SER A 659 -41.34 8.03 10.12
C SER A 659 -41.54 9.29 9.27
N ARG A 660 -41.71 10.44 9.92
CA ARG A 660 -41.89 11.72 9.21
C ARG A 660 -40.70 12.05 8.30
N LEU A 661 -39.47 11.90 8.79
CA LEU A 661 -38.27 12.13 7.97
C LEU A 661 -38.15 11.14 6.82
N CYS A 662 -38.51 9.87 7.05
CA CYS A 662 -38.53 8.86 6.02
C CYS A 662 -39.55 9.19 4.91
N ASP A 663 -40.73 9.69 5.27
CA ASP A 663 -41.78 10.11 4.34
C ASP A 663 -41.40 11.38 3.57
N GLU A 664 -40.77 12.36 4.24
CA GLU A 664 -40.32 13.62 3.64
C GLU A 664 -39.14 13.45 2.68
N HIS A 665 -38.32 12.41 2.89
CA HIS A 665 -37.04 12.23 2.22
C HIS A 665 -36.83 10.81 1.70
N LEU A 666 -37.72 10.33 0.83
CA LEU A 666 -37.77 8.93 0.36
C LEU A 666 -36.44 8.39 -0.20
N GLU A 667 -35.63 9.24 -0.84
CA GLU A 667 -34.37 8.87 -1.50
C GLU A 667 -33.12 9.15 -0.64
N GLU A 668 -33.28 9.74 0.55
CA GLU A 668 -32.15 10.04 1.44
C GLU A 668 -32.06 8.98 2.56
N ARG A 669 -30.84 8.66 2.99
CA ARG A 669 -30.62 7.87 4.21
C ARG A 669 -31.01 8.71 5.44
N VAL A 670 -31.56 8.07 6.48
CA VAL A 670 -32.06 8.79 7.66
C VAL A 670 -31.50 8.18 8.93
N MET A 671 -30.85 9.00 9.75
CA MET A 671 -30.34 8.66 11.07
C MET A 671 -31.00 9.52 12.14
N VAL A 672 -31.60 8.89 13.15
CA VAL A 672 -32.18 9.59 14.30
C VAL A 672 -31.48 9.15 15.58
N PHE A 673 -30.78 10.11 16.18
CA PHE A 673 -30.17 10.01 17.50
C PHE A 673 -31.09 10.58 18.57
N HIS A 674 -30.95 10.10 19.79
CA HIS A 674 -31.62 10.63 20.97
C HIS A 674 -30.60 11.05 22.02
N LEU A 675 -30.83 12.19 22.66
CA LEU A 675 -30.05 12.72 23.77
C LEU A 675 -30.97 13.16 24.90
N ASP A 676 -30.79 12.59 26.09
CA ASP A 676 -31.43 13.12 27.29
C ASP A 676 -30.67 14.35 27.81
N ALA A 677 -31.36 15.48 27.83
CA ALA A 677 -30.82 16.74 28.29
C ALA A 677 -30.42 16.69 29.78
N THR A 678 -30.99 15.83 30.61
CA THR A 678 -30.65 15.78 32.05
C THR A 678 -29.31 15.09 32.31
N ILE A 679 -28.88 14.17 31.45
CA ILE A 679 -27.60 13.46 31.59
C ILE A 679 -26.46 14.47 31.44
N GLU A 680 -25.46 14.42 32.32
CA GLU A 680 -24.36 15.39 32.38
C GLU A 680 -23.40 15.25 31.18
N GLN A 681 -23.15 14.02 30.73
CA GLN A 681 -22.37 13.76 29.54
C GLN A 681 -23.26 13.77 28.29
N VAL A 682 -22.83 14.47 27.24
CA VAL A 682 -23.47 14.37 25.91
C VAL A 682 -23.14 12.99 25.35
N ARG A 683 -24.07 12.05 25.53
CA ARG A 683 -24.00 10.67 25.04
C ARG A 683 -25.31 10.36 24.33
N PRO A 684 -25.43 10.72 23.03
CA PRO A 684 -26.60 10.34 22.28
C PRO A 684 -26.52 8.85 21.96
N THR A 685 -27.68 8.21 21.91
CA THR A 685 -27.85 6.86 21.38
C THR A 685 -28.48 6.96 20.00
N LEU A 686 -27.96 6.22 19.02
CA LEU A 686 -28.68 6.03 17.76
C LEU A 686 -29.93 5.19 18.07
N VAL A 687 -31.09 5.68 17.64
CA VAL A 687 -32.39 5.04 17.93
C VAL A 687 -33.01 4.45 16.67
N TYR A 688 -32.91 5.16 15.54
CA TYR A 688 -33.45 4.69 14.26
C TYR A 688 -32.48 4.96 13.12
N TYR A 689 -32.44 4.05 12.17
CA TYR A 689 -31.65 4.17 10.96
C TYR A 689 -32.41 3.58 9.76
N ARG A 690 -32.41 4.29 8.64
CA ARG A 690 -32.81 3.79 7.32
C ARG A 690 -31.60 3.89 6.38
N GLY A 691 -31.04 2.74 6.03
CA GLY A 691 -30.09 2.61 4.93
C GLY A 691 -30.80 2.48 3.58
N ILE A 692 -30.06 2.67 2.49
CA ILE A 692 -30.45 2.40 1.11
C ILE A 692 -29.29 1.62 0.47
N ALA A 693 -29.54 0.56 -0.30
CA ALA A 693 -28.46 -0.21 -0.95
C ALA A 693 -27.56 0.69 -1.83
N TRP A 694 -26.25 0.41 -1.94
CA TRP A 694 -25.29 1.26 -2.67
C TRP A 694 -25.35 1.04 -4.19
N ASP A 695 -25.79 -0.13 -4.62
CA ASP A 695 -25.57 -0.66 -5.98
C ASP A 695 -26.85 -1.09 -6.72
N GLN A 696 -28.03 -0.91 -6.11
CA GLN A 696 -29.32 -1.15 -6.76
C GLN A 696 -30.09 0.16 -6.95
N ASP A 697 -30.43 0.46 -8.20
CA ASP A 697 -31.31 1.57 -8.59
C ASP A 697 -32.81 1.27 -8.29
N ALA A 698 -33.10 0.50 -7.23
CA ALA A 698 -34.46 0.07 -6.92
C ALA A 698 -34.71 -0.10 -5.41
N ARG A 699 -35.61 0.76 -4.89
CA ARG A 699 -36.59 0.50 -3.83
C ARG A 699 -36.17 -0.52 -2.76
N ALA A 700 -35.28 -0.11 -1.85
CA ALA A 700 -35.24 -0.74 -0.54
C ALA A 700 -36.56 -0.42 0.19
N GLU A 701 -37.29 -1.44 0.64
CA GLU A 701 -38.43 -1.22 1.54
C GLU A 701 -37.92 -0.74 2.91
N PRO A 702 -38.61 0.20 3.58
CA PRO A 702 -38.24 0.65 4.92
C PRO A 702 -38.24 -0.53 5.91
N ILE A 703 -37.10 -0.80 6.54
CA ILE A 703 -37.07 -1.71 7.69
C ILE A 703 -37.51 -0.89 8.92
N GLU A 704 -38.69 -1.19 9.47
CA GLU A 704 -39.10 -0.66 10.78
C GLU A 704 -38.08 -1.08 11.85
N GLY A 705 -37.69 -0.11 12.67
CA GLY A 705 -36.44 -0.14 13.44
C GLY A 705 -36.20 -1.37 14.31
N VAL A 706 -34.92 -1.76 14.36
CA VAL A 706 -34.39 -2.60 15.45
C VAL A 706 -34.53 -1.79 16.74
N GLU A 707 -35.50 -2.18 17.56
CA GLU A 707 -35.56 -1.79 18.96
C GLU A 707 -34.26 -2.29 19.60
N ILE A 708 -33.40 -1.39 20.11
CA ILE A 708 -32.29 -1.80 20.96
C ILE A 708 -32.90 -2.19 22.31
N GLY A 709 -33.50 -3.39 22.36
CA GLY A 709 -33.76 -4.12 23.58
C GLY A 709 -32.43 -4.56 24.19
N SER A 710 -32.32 -4.47 25.50
CA SER A 710 -31.12 -4.77 26.28
C SER A 710 -30.71 -6.25 26.30
N ASP A 711 -31.34 -7.13 25.52
CA ASP A 711 -31.13 -8.58 25.59
C ASP A 711 -30.90 -9.17 24.19
N LEU A 712 -29.62 -9.37 23.85
CA LEU A 712 -29.15 -10.08 22.67
C LEU A 712 -29.16 -11.60 22.93
N TYR A 713 -30.02 -12.35 22.26
CA TYR A 713 -29.83 -13.80 22.08
C TYR A 713 -29.36 -14.10 20.66
N PHE A 714 -28.21 -14.77 20.59
CA PHE A 714 -27.80 -15.59 19.45
C PHE A 714 -28.73 -16.80 19.35
N HIS A 715 -29.41 -17.00 18.22
CA HIS A 715 -29.87 -18.33 17.87
C HIS A 715 -28.71 -19.09 17.22
N ARG A 716 -28.10 -20.01 17.99
CA ARG A 716 -27.50 -21.21 17.41
C ARG A 716 -28.65 -22.18 17.16
N SER A 717 -28.85 -22.58 15.91
CA SER A 717 -29.73 -23.70 15.57
C SER A 717 -29.13 -24.99 16.12
N GLY A 718 -29.72 -25.52 17.18
CA GLY A 718 -29.40 -26.84 17.70
C GLY A 718 -29.67 -26.99 19.20
N GLU A 719 -30.95 -27.05 19.59
CA GLU A 719 -31.45 -27.84 20.72
C GLU A 719 -32.99 -27.77 20.69
N MET A 720 -33.63 -28.87 20.28
CA MET A 720 -35.05 -29.14 20.53
C MET A 720 -35.15 -29.82 21.89
N GLU A 721 -35.97 -29.30 22.79
CA GLU A 721 -36.51 -30.06 23.93
C GLU A 721 -37.77 -29.36 24.46
N PRO A 722 -38.70 -30.12 25.08
CA PRO A 722 -39.76 -30.91 24.45
C PRO A 722 -40.99 -30.11 24.00
#